data_AF-A0A4R3TS36-F1
#
_entry.id   AF-A0A4R3TS36-F1
#
_cell.length_a   1.000
_cell.length_b   1.000
_cell.length_c   1.000
_cell.angle_alpha   90.00
_cell.angle_beta   90.00
_cell.angle_gamma   90.00
#
_symmetry.space_group_name_H-M   'P 1'
#
loop_
_entity.id
_entity.type
_entity.pdbx_description
1 polymer ?
#
loop_
_entity_poly.entity_id
_entity_poly.type
_entity_poly.pdbx_seq_one_letter_code
_entity_poly.pdbx_strand_id
1 'polypeptide(L)'
;MHGNGYSLLPIGAGTKSPGIYRGFVTDEGDGPWFGLPGWQSFCTERASAAKPAAWGRMAERYGGGIGLACGFGGLIAVDIDDDALVDPILAVLPPVMVAKRGRKGQTALFRAVEPLPSKNYRTADRRGLLDFLSVGKQTVLPPTIHPDTDRPYEWTTERTLLDTQLEELPAFTGAHLDAMEAILRAHGWDEPAPRQPRGEAVERPAQGTTADYMLWHDDVNTVALSNLAAWAPALLPGGRWRGPTYRVVAPWRSSGSGREMSKRNPNLSFHPSGIQDFGTMETFTPIKVVAKAREISYGEARDWLRDKLGLPDVPLIHLRNGASASAVVPSYPDQRVPLDEATARLQTLTGPELANAILNGIAVRNQAALKPPLILPVHPVTAVRVEAGVGKTHTAIEAIAKLTRLGRRFVYIVPRHDLADQVAAGLAAHGVRAEVYRGYERPDPLAPNHPMCRNFPAYKAARDLGVSIRDSVCERRIDNKIIRCPLAKACGMERQREARPSVWVTPAALLYTKRPDFIFPPDAVVIDESFIDGAIGDPVKVDVAALLGSKIEGCSDEDHDAVERFRHRLAAAIKANGDGPLARAALIDHGIDAEVANAVGWLEQRRVTSTILRPDMRESELTTATYRHAARNKLARDAGTLWREIAIFLEEWKIESTIGDRSQSGRVTVEGGKVSVTPLRTVHPSWRDAPTLVLDATAPPASLIAIALGEIQTPDLPPVVTEQPVVAAKWPDHVRVRQIIGAPVSMSKLGLWEAPKPRNVLDVVRFVRLRAALAAPSQIGVVTYKGVLDQIAGQLPANVIARHFGALAGMNDMQDVAGLIVIGRPAPRRSAVEALASVFAGRPVSGGEGHFFDKHPGGIQLADGSVVATTIDRHPEPIAEALRWRITVGELLQAVGRLRPHRHSEPCWLDILCDVPLPVTVHEVARWDGVAPGPTADMAAEGGVLTNSRDAGLAFGTTDWGARGVGGFSIESLIRDSTDSSPVRKFTYQKAGPGQKRCTGWYLPGILPGGVPALRVWLEERLGPLASLEVERMPSRATFARIGRETVGRLKSATAFSPALEAIAAFFDDIEQNTVKADP
;
A
#
# COMPACT_ATOMS: atom_id res chain seq x y z
N MET A 1 -50.64 39.14 18.95
CA MET A 1 -49.64 38.05 18.82
C MET A 1 -48.75 37.86 20.06
N HIS A 2 -47.82 38.76 20.44
CA HIS A 2 -47.03 38.55 21.68
C HIS A 2 -47.90 38.59 22.96
N GLY A 3 -49.01 39.33 23.00
CA GLY A 3 -49.98 39.17 24.10
C GLY A 3 -50.61 37.77 24.19
N ASN A 4 -50.69 37.05 23.07
CA ASN A 4 -51.48 35.82 22.90
C ASN A 4 -50.63 34.54 23.02
N GLY A 5 -49.45 34.61 23.64
CA GLY A 5 -48.59 33.42 23.85
C GLY A 5 -47.53 33.11 22.78
N TYR A 6 -47.54 33.74 21.60
CA TYR A 6 -46.62 33.42 20.49
C TYR A 6 -45.17 33.97 20.60
N SER A 7 -44.19 33.22 20.10
CA SER A 7 -42.78 33.64 20.00
C SER A 7 -42.45 34.21 18.61
N LEU A 8 -42.31 35.52 18.51
CA LEU A 8 -42.17 36.25 17.24
C LEU A 8 -40.70 36.47 16.84
N LEU A 9 -40.44 36.56 15.54
CA LEU A 9 -39.13 36.83 14.95
C LEU A 9 -39.21 37.99 13.94
N PRO A 10 -38.18 38.85 13.81
CA PRO A 10 -38.12 39.80 12.71
C PRO A 10 -37.65 39.09 11.44
N ILE A 11 -38.26 39.38 10.29
CA ILE A 11 -37.86 38.83 8.98
C ILE A 11 -37.23 39.94 8.15
N GLY A 12 -36.13 39.62 7.46
CA GLY A 12 -35.46 40.58 6.58
C GLY A 12 -36.31 40.98 5.37
N ALA A 13 -36.26 42.25 4.96
CA ALA A 13 -36.97 42.73 3.78
C ALA A 13 -36.65 41.88 2.53
N GLY A 14 -37.68 41.48 1.79
CA GLY A 14 -37.52 40.64 0.59
C GLY A 14 -36.95 39.24 0.87
N THR A 15 -36.91 38.79 2.12
CA THR A 15 -36.43 37.45 2.50
C THR A 15 -37.50 36.66 3.23
N LYS A 16 -37.28 35.34 3.37
CA LYS A 16 -38.08 34.46 4.25
C LYS A 16 -37.32 34.07 5.52
N SER A 17 -36.25 34.80 5.87
CA SER A 17 -35.32 34.40 6.94
C SER A 17 -35.28 35.43 8.07
N PRO A 18 -35.10 34.99 9.33
CA PRO A 18 -34.97 35.88 10.46
C PRO A 18 -33.81 36.87 10.28
N GLY A 19 -34.09 38.17 10.41
CA GLY A 19 -33.12 39.23 10.13
C GLY A 19 -33.39 40.53 10.86
N ILE A 20 -32.33 41.33 11.04
CA ILE A 20 -32.35 42.63 11.73
C ILE A 20 -31.74 43.72 10.85
N TYR A 21 -32.39 44.87 10.81
CA TYR A 21 -31.91 46.07 10.13
C TYR A 21 -30.98 46.87 11.06
N ARG A 22 -29.82 47.29 10.56
CA ARG A 22 -28.77 47.96 11.37
C ARG A 22 -28.43 49.41 10.95
N GLY A 23 -29.26 50.08 10.14
CA GLY A 23 -29.37 51.54 10.19
C GLY A 23 -28.25 52.41 9.59
N PHE A 24 -27.46 51.94 8.63
CA PHE A 24 -26.59 52.83 7.84
C PHE A 24 -27.25 53.15 6.50
N VAL A 25 -27.67 54.41 6.32
CA VAL A 25 -28.28 54.91 5.07
C VAL A 25 -27.20 54.96 3.99
N THR A 26 -27.47 54.34 2.85
CA THR A 26 -26.67 54.44 1.62
C THR A 26 -27.20 55.62 0.78
N ASP A 27 -26.43 56.12 -0.19
CA ASP A 27 -26.83 57.25 -1.06
C ASP A 27 -28.12 56.98 -1.88
N GLU A 28 -28.63 55.75 -1.83
CA GLU A 28 -29.86 55.27 -2.48
C GLU A 28 -31.04 55.04 -1.50
N GLY A 29 -30.89 55.40 -0.22
CA GLY A 29 -32.03 55.62 0.68
C GLY A 29 -32.40 54.53 1.70
N ASP A 30 -31.86 53.30 1.64
CA ASP A 30 -32.14 52.25 2.65
C ASP A 30 -30.94 51.29 2.89
N GLY A 31 -30.57 51.07 4.16
CA GLY A 31 -29.46 50.20 4.59
C GLY A 31 -29.71 48.68 4.54
N PRO A 32 -28.68 47.82 4.69
CA PRO A 32 -28.82 46.37 4.50
C PRO A 32 -29.39 45.61 5.73
N TRP A 33 -30.20 44.59 5.45
CA TRP A 33 -30.69 43.59 6.42
C TRP A 33 -29.66 42.49 6.68
N PHE A 34 -29.50 42.06 7.93
CA PHE A 34 -28.58 40.99 8.34
C PHE A 34 -29.32 39.82 8.98
N GLY A 35 -28.87 38.58 8.78
CA GLY A 35 -29.46 37.41 9.46
C GLY A 35 -29.39 37.52 10.99
N LEU A 36 -30.42 37.03 11.68
CA LEU A 36 -30.50 37.02 13.15
C LEU A 36 -29.86 35.74 13.70
N PRO A 37 -28.60 35.77 14.21
CA PRO A 37 -27.96 34.57 14.73
C PRO A 37 -28.63 34.07 16.01
N GLY A 38 -28.69 32.75 16.17
CA GLY A 38 -29.24 32.11 17.38
C GLY A 38 -30.76 32.22 17.52
N TRP A 39 -31.50 32.59 16.47
CA TRP A 39 -32.96 32.74 16.53
C TRP A 39 -33.68 31.45 16.95
N GLN A 40 -33.08 30.27 16.72
CA GLN A 40 -33.65 28.98 17.10
C GLN A 40 -33.89 28.86 18.61
N SER A 41 -33.17 29.60 19.47
CA SER A 41 -33.46 29.62 20.90
C SER A 41 -34.88 30.13 21.18
N PHE A 42 -35.45 30.95 20.29
CA PHE A 42 -36.82 31.44 20.42
C PHE A 42 -37.90 30.38 20.16
N CYS A 43 -37.51 29.17 19.74
CA CYS A 43 -38.39 28.01 19.59
C CYS A 43 -38.67 27.30 20.93
N THR A 44 -37.84 27.54 21.95
CA THR A 44 -37.99 26.94 23.29
C THR A 44 -38.09 27.99 24.37
N GLU A 45 -37.51 29.17 24.15
CA GLU A 45 -37.57 30.32 25.03
C GLU A 45 -38.30 31.48 24.35
N ARG A 46 -38.92 32.37 25.12
CA ARG A 46 -39.63 33.51 24.54
C ARG A 46 -38.91 34.82 24.81
N ALA A 47 -38.75 35.63 23.78
CA ALA A 47 -38.24 36.98 23.95
C ALA A 47 -39.20 37.81 24.85
N SER A 48 -38.62 38.68 25.68
CA SER A 48 -39.41 39.66 26.44
C SER A 48 -40.18 40.58 25.49
N ALA A 49 -41.36 41.06 25.90
CA ALA A 49 -42.25 41.86 25.03
C ALA A 49 -41.58 43.08 24.37
N ALA A 50 -40.55 43.64 25.01
CA ALA A 50 -39.77 44.76 24.48
C ALA A 50 -39.04 44.43 23.17
N LYS A 51 -38.54 43.18 23.01
CA LYS A 51 -37.79 42.77 21.82
C LYS A 51 -38.68 42.66 20.58
N PRO A 52 -39.79 41.91 20.58
CA PRO A 52 -40.74 41.91 19.46
C PRO A 52 -41.33 43.29 19.16
N ALA A 53 -41.56 44.14 20.16
CA ALA A 53 -41.99 45.52 19.92
C ALA A 53 -40.93 46.35 19.17
N ALA A 54 -39.65 46.19 19.52
CA ALA A 54 -38.55 46.83 18.81
C ALA A 54 -38.39 46.28 17.38
N TRP A 55 -38.56 44.97 17.20
CA TRP A 55 -38.54 44.30 15.91
C TRP A 55 -39.69 44.76 15.00
N GLY A 56 -40.90 44.92 15.54
CA GLY A 56 -42.04 45.45 14.80
C GLY A 56 -41.78 46.88 14.28
N ARG A 57 -41.34 47.79 15.15
CA ARG A 57 -40.98 49.17 14.75
C ARG A 57 -39.88 49.21 13.69
N MET A 58 -38.92 48.29 13.77
CA MET A 58 -37.85 48.16 12.79
C MET A 58 -38.37 47.65 11.45
N ALA A 59 -39.21 46.62 11.44
CA ALA A 59 -39.82 46.08 10.23
C ALA A 59 -40.71 47.12 9.53
N GLU A 60 -41.55 47.83 10.30
CA GLU A 60 -42.41 48.91 9.80
C GLU A 60 -41.60 50.06 9.19
N ARG A 61 -40.49 50.45 9.81
CA ARG A 61 -39.66 51.56 9.34
C ARG A 61 -38.81 51.24 8.11
N TYR A 62 -38.38 49.98 7.94
CA TYR A 62 -37.35 49.60 6.97
C TYR A 62 -37.73 48.45 6.04
N GLY A 63 -39.04 48.18 5.87
CA GLY A 63 -39.57 47.24 4.88
C GLY A 63 -39.43 45.75 5.22
N GLY A 64 -39.33 45.40 6.51
CA GLY A 64 -39.17 44.02 6.99
C GLY A 64 -40.48 43.27 7.21
N GLY A 65 -40.37 42.03 7.67
CA GLY A 65 -41.50 41.16 7.98
C GLY A 65 -41.52 40.62 9.40
N ILE A 66 -42.50 39.76 9.65
CA ILE A 66 -42.74 39.06 10.90
C ILE A 66 -42.74 37.55 10.64
N GLY A 67 -42.01 36.83 11.47
CA GLY A 67 -41.96 35.38 11.51
C GLY A 67 -42.38 34.86 12.86
N LEU A 68 -42.59 33.55 12.91
CA LEU A 68 -43.08 32.83 14.08
C LEU A 68 -42.16 31.64 14.31
N ALA A 69 -41.53 31.61 15.49
CA ALA A 69 -40.70 30.49 15.91
C ALA A 69 -41.60 29.31 16.31
N CYS A 70 -41.49 28.19 15.60
CA CYS A 70 -42.26 26.98 15.88
C CYS A 70 -41.63 26.19 17.03
N GLY A 71 -42.46 25.52 17.82
CA GLY A 71 -42.07 24.73 19.00
C GLY A 71 -42.39 25.40 20.33
N PHE A 72 -42.41 26.73 20.41
CA PHE A 72 -42.66 27.43 21.67
C PHE A 72 -44.12 27.22 22.10
N GLY A 73 -44.33 26.74 23.34
CA GLY A 73 -45.65 26.41 23.86
C GLY A 73 -46.40 25.32 23.07
N GLY A 74 -45.65 24.45 22.38
CA GLY A 74 -46.21 23.36 21.56
C GLY A 74 -46.72 23.82 20.18
N LEU A 75 -46.46 25.06 19.76
CA LEU A 75 -46.90 25.55 18.45
C LEU A 75 -46.26 24.74 17.31
N ILE A 76 -47.08 24.20 16.42
CA ILE A 76 -46.62 23.57 15.17
C ILE A 76 -47.31 24.19 13.96
N ALA A 77 -46.63 24.13 12.81
CA ALA A 77 -47.18 24.55 11.54
C ALA A 77 -47.07 23.41 10.53
N VAL A 78 -48.19 23.07 9.90
CA VAL A 78 -48.25 22.12 8.79
C VAL A 78 -48.22 22.93 7.50
N ASP A 79 -47.06 22.97 6.83
CA ASP A 79 -46.83 23.77 5.62
C ASP A 79 -46.92 22.87 4.38
N ILE A 80 -48.08 22.91 3.70
CA ILE A 80 -48.37 22.05 2.56
C ILE A 80 -47.82 22.73 1.30
N ASP A 81 -46.83 22.14 0.64
CA ASP A 81 -46.11 22.74 -0.51
C ASP A 81 -46.78 22.46 -1.88
N ASP A 82 -47.61 21.40 -1.94
CA ASP A 82 -48.31 20.93 -3.13
C ASP A 82 -49.82 21.23 -3.01
N ASP A 83 -50.35 22.08 -3.89
CA ASP A 83 -51.77 22.49 -3.86
C ASP A 83 -52.72 21.29 -3.96
N ALA A 84 -52.31 20.20 -4.64
CA ALA A 84 -53.14 18.99 -4.77
C ALA A 84 -53.31 18.24 -3.43
N LEU A 85 -52.45 18.50 -2.45
CA LEU A 85 -52.49 17.86 -1.13
C LEU A 85 -53.22 18.69 -0.08
N VAL A 86 -53.65 19.92 -0.39
CA VAL A 86 -54.31 20.80 0.60
C VAL A 86 -55.59 20.16 1.13
N ASP A 87 -56.57 19.87 0.28
CA ASP A 87 -57.85 19.30 0.74
C ASP A 87 -57.71 17.91 1.39
N PRO A 88 -56.94 16.96 0.82
CA PRO A 88 -56.74 15.65 1.45
C PRO A 88 -56.09 15.73 2.83
N ILE A 89 -55.06 16.57 2.99
CA ILE A 89 -54.37 16.70 4.27
C ILE A 89 -55.28 17.39 5.28
N LEU A 90 -55.93 18.49 4.92
CA LEU A 90 -56.82 19.20 5.86
C LEU A 90 -57.99 18.33 6.34
N ALA A 91 -58.47 17.38 5.54
CA ALA A 91 -59.53 16.46 5.92
C ALA A 91 -59.17 15.51 7.08
N VAL A 92 -57.87 15.28 7.33
CA VAL A 92 -57.38 14.42 8.44
C VAL A 92 -56.78 15.21 9.60
N LEU A 93 -56.65 16.53 9.46
CA LEU A 93 -56.17 17.40 10.53
C LEU A 93 -57.33 17.81 11.46
N PRO A 94 -57.02 18.29 12.68
CA PRO A 94 -58.00 18.99 13.51
C PRO A 94 -58.63 20.17 12.75
N PRO A 95 -59.84 20.64 13.14
CA PRO A 95 -60.48 21.80 12.52
C PRO A 95 -59.54 23.00 12.45
N VAL A 96 -59.22 23.48 11.25
CA VAL A 96 -58.24 24.55 11.04
C VAL A 96 -58.81 25.88 11.55
N MET A 97 -58.28 26.36 12.67
CA MET A 97 -58.69 27.65 13.25
C MET A 97 -57.92 28.83 12.66
N VAL A 98 -56.62 28.65 12.41
CA VAL A 98 -55.75 29.69 11.86
C VAL A 98 -54.89 29.09 10.74
N ALA A 99 -55.01 29.64 9.54
CA ALA A 99 -54.15 29.28 8.41
C ALA A 99 -53.78 30.50 7.56
N LYS A 100 -52.68 30.38 6.84
CA LYS A 100 -52.15 31.41 5.95
C LYS A 100 -51.72 30.81 4.61
N ARG A 101 -51.66 31.66 3.59
CA ARG A 101 -51.18 31.31 2.25
C ARG A 101 -50.18 32.33 1.74
N GLY A 102 -49.15 31.82 1.06
CA GLY A 102 -48.17 32.62 0.32
C GLY A 102 -48.41 32.48 -1.18
N ARG A 103 -47.40 31.99 -1.92
CA ARG A 103 -47.47 31.79 -3.38
C ARG A 103 -48.32 30.58 -3.78
N LYS A 104 -48.19 29.47 -3.08
CA LYS A 104 -48.83 28.17 -3.35
C LYS A 104 -48.97 27.40 -2.05
N GLY A 105 -49.86 26.41 -2.03
CA GLY A 105 -50.13 25.59 -0.86
C GLY A 105 -50.83 26.36 0.26
N GLN A 106 -50.76 25.83 1.49
CA GLN A 106 -51.35 26.43 2.68
C GLN A 106 -50.58 26.02 3.94
N THR A 107 -50.37 26.97 4.85
CA THR A 107 -49.79 26.70 6.18
C THR A 107 -50.89 26.76 7.24
N ALA A 108 -51.21 25.64 7.88
CA ALA A 108 -52.16 25.56 9.00
C ALA A 108 -51.42 25.49 10.36
N LEU A 109 -51.94 26.17 11.38
CA LEU A 109 -51.30 26.30 12.70
C LEU A 109 -52.09 25.58 13.79
N PHE A 110 -51.38 24.81 14.62
CA PHE A 110 -51.96 24.01 15.69
C PHE A 110 -51.08 24.02 16.94
N ARG A 111 -51.60 23.45 18.03
CA ARG A 111 -50.84 23.21 19.25
C ARG A 111 -50.65 21.71 19.45
N ALA A 112 -49.42 21.23 19.31
CA ALA A 112 -49.06 19.86 19.65
C ALA A 112 -49.22 19.64 21.15
N VAL A 113 -49.95 18.59 21.53
CA VAL A 113 -50.12 18.20 22.94
C VAL A 113 -49.02 17.25 23.43
N GLU A 114 -48.14 16.83 22.52
CA GLU A 114 -46.97 15.99 22.79
C GLU A 114 -45.76 16.45 21.95
N PRO A 115 -44.52 16.08 22.32
CA PRO A 115 -43.32 16.50 21.58
C PRO A 115 -43.24 15.84 20.19
N LEU A 116 -43.48 16.63 19.14
CA LEU A 116 -43.39 16.20 17.74
C LEU A 116 -42.20 16.91 17.05
N PRO A 117 -41.19 16.19 16.52
CA PRO A 117 -40.04 16.81 15.88
C PRO A 117 -40.39 17.40 14.51
N SER A 118 -39.61 18.39 14.05
CA SER A 118 -39.78 18.91 12.69
C SER A 118 -39.34 17.88 11.65
N LYS A 119 -40.09 17.77 10.54
CA LYS A 119 -39.84 16.78 9.48
C LYS A 119 -40.19 17.37 8.12
N ASN A 120 -39.30 17.14 7.14
CA ASN A 120 -39.49 17.57 5.76
C ASN A 120 -39.89 16.35 4.92
N TYR A 121 -41.07 16.37 4.31
CA TYR A 121 -41.61 15.25 3.52
C TYR A 121 -41.42 15.50 2.03
N ARG A 122 -40.65 14.62 1.39
CA ARG A 122 -40.28 14.71 -0.02
C ARG A 122 -40.36 13.34 -0.68
N THR A 123 -40.68 13.32 -1.97
CA THR A 123 -40.62 12.10 -2.79
C THR A 123 -39.18 11.65 -3.05
N ALA A 124 -38.98 10.45 -3.60
CA ALA A 124 -37.66 9.91 -3.95
C ALA A 124 -36.87 10.81 -4.93
N ASP A 125 -37.55 11.48 -5.86
CA ASP A 125 -36.98 12.48 -6.79
C ASP A 125 -36.78 13.88 -6.16
N ARG A 126 -36.94 13.99 -4.84
CA ARG A 126 -36.75 15.21 -4.03
C ARG A 126 -37.79 16.32 -4.27
N ARG A 127 -38.97 16.01 -4.83
CA ARG A 127 -40.10 16.93 -4.91
C ARG A 127 -40.68 17.17 -3.51
N GLY A 128 -40.88 18.43 -3.12
CA GLY A 128 -41.43 18.80 -1.80
C GLY A 128 -42.95 18.60 -1.74
N LEU A 129 -43.42 17.84 -0.75
CA LEU A 129 -44.85 17.60 -0.53
C LEU A 129 -45.39 18.46 0.63
N LEU A 130 -44.71 18.40 1.78
CA LEU A 130 -45.13 19.04 3.03
C LEU A 130 -43.93 19.23 3.94
N ASP A 131 -43.85 20.37 4.62
CA ASP A 131 -42.89 20.62 5.70
C ASP A 131 -43.65 20.75 7.04
N PHE A 132 -43.37 19.83 7.96
CA PHE A 132 -43.90 19.84 9.33
C PHE A 132 -42.94 20.63 10.23
N LEU A 133 -43.34 21.85 10.59
CA LEU A 133 -42.53 22.83 11.28
C LEU A 133 -42.83 22.81 12.79
N SER A 134 -41.85 22.35 13.56
CA SER A 134 -41.85 22.32 15.03
C SER A 134 -40.56 22.97 15.56
N VAL A 135 -40.10 22.59 16.76
CA VAL A 135 -38.91 23.13 17.42
C VAL A 135 -37.71 23.20 16.45
N GLY A 136 -37.09 24.38 16.37
CA GLY A 136 -35.93 24.67 15.53
C GLY A 136 -36.27 25.17 14.12
N LYS A 137 -37.57 25.28 13.78
CA LYS A 137 -38.07 25.82 12.52
C LYS A 137 -38.87 27.11 12.75
N GLN A 138 -39.17 27.85 11.68
CA GLN A 138 -39.99 29.05 11.72
C GLN A 138 -40.89 29.15 10.50
N THR A 139 -41.97 29.93 10.60
CA THR A 139 -42.83 30.27 9.47
C THR A 139 -43.08 31.78 9.39
N VAL A 140 -43.18 32.31 8.18
CA VAL A 140 -43.39 33.75 7.92
C VAL A 140 -44.88 34.09 7.95
N LEU A 141 -45.26 35.22 8.55
CA LEU A 141 -46.66 35.62 8.78
C LEU A 141 -47.08 36.85 7.96
N PRO A 142 -48.38 37.01 7.64
CA PRO A 142 -48.95 38.30 7.20
C PRO A 142 -48.64 39.42 8.22
N PRO A 143 -48.29 40.65 7.78
CA PRO A 143 -48.31 41.18 6.41
C PRO A 143 -46.96 41.08 5.66
N THR A 144 -46.05 40.16 6.04
CA THR A 144 -44.74 40.03 5.36
C THR A 144 -44.91 39.80 3.86
N ILE A 145 -44.10 40.47 3.04
CA ILE A 145 -44.13 40.32 1.58
C ILE A 145 -43.42 39.04 1.14
N HIS A 146 -44.08 38.24 0.31
CA HIS A 146 -43.49 37.05 -0.27
C HIS A 146 -42.55 37.43 -1.43
N PRO A 147 -41.27 37.02 -1.41
CA PRO A 147 -40.26 37.53 -2.36
C PRO A 147 -40.56 37.22 -3.83
N ASP A 148 -41.19 36.08 -4.12
CA ASP A 148 -41.47 35.70 -5.51
C ASP A 148 -42.75 36.30 -6.10
N THR A 149 -43.69 36.75 -5.26
CA THR A 149 -45.00 37.26 -5.71
C THR A 149 -45.15 38.75 -5.48
N ASP A 150 -44.26 39.33 -4.67
CA ASP A 150 -44.28 40.73 -4.23
C ASP A 150 -45.63 41.15 -3.59
N ARG A 151 -46.37 40.17 -3.06
CA ARG A 151 -47.64 40.35 -2.34
C ARG A 151 -47.49 39.85 -0.91
N PRO A 152 -48.21 40.43 0.07
CA PRO A 152 -48.18 39.93 1.44
C PRO A 152 -48.68 38.49 1.50
N TYR A 153 -48.18 37.71 2.47
CA TYR A 153 -48.89 36.51 2.90
C TYR A 153 -50.29 36.91 3.37
N GLU A 154 -51.29 36.06 3.14
CA GLU A 154 -52.68 36.32 3.48
C GLU A 154 -53.18 35.29 4.50
N TRP A 155 -54.00 35.72 5.46
CA TRP A 155 -54.75 34.81 6.32
C TRP A 155 -55.91 34.20 5.52
N THR A 156 -56.08 32.89 5.58
CA THR A 156 -57.12 32.16 4.84
C THR A 156 -58.31 31.74 5.71
N THR A 157 -58.28 32.09 6.99
CA THR A 157 -59.30 31.78 8.00
C THR A 157 -59.84 33.06 8.62
N GLU A 158 -61.05 33.04 9.16
CA GLU A 158 -61.65 34.19 9.82
C GLU A 158 -60.88 34.62 11.07
N ARG A 159 -60.41 33.65 11.86
CA ARG A 159 -59.52 33.89 13.01
C ARG A 159 -58.05 33.95 12.57
N THR A 160 -57.27 34.78 13.25
CA THR A 160 -55.84 34.97 13.02
C THR A 160 -55.05 34.82 14.34
N LEU A 161 -53.72 34.93 14.29
CA LEU A 161 -52.91 34.96 15.53
C LEU A 161 -53.02 36.29 16.30
N LEU A 162 -53.70 37.30 15.76
CA LEU A 162 -53.96 38.57 16.45
C LEU A 162 -55.06 38.42 17.51
N ASP A 163 -56.02 37.54 17.28
CA ASP A 163 -57.25 37.35 18.07
C ASP A 163 -57.42 35.92 18.61
N THR A 164 -56.45 35.03 18.36
CA THR A 164 -56.44 33.66 18.89
C THR A 164 -55.29 33.47 19.89
N GLN A 165 -55.60 33.03 21.12
CA GLN A 165 -54.57 32.64 22.09
C GLN A 165 -53.90 31.31 21.71
N LEU A 166 -52.62 31.15 22.01
CA LEU A 166 -51.86 29.93 21.67
C LEU A 166 -52.53 28.67 22.22
N GLU A 167 -53.09 28.75 23.42
CA GLU A 167 -53.76 27.66 24.13
C GLU A 167 -55.12 27.29 23.50
N GLU A 168 -55.75 28.22 22.77
CA GLU A 168 -57.00 28.03 22.04
C GLU A 168 -56.80 27.35 20.68
N LEU A 169 -55.56 27.27 20.18
CA LEU A 169 -55.30 26.55 18.93
C LEU A 169 -55.69 25.07 19.08
N PRO A 170 -56.31 24.48 18.04
CA PRO A 170 -56.72 23.08 18.08
C PRO A 170 -55.55 22.15 18.42
N ALA A 171 -55.84 21.16 19.27
CA ALA A 171 -54.87 20.17 19.71
C ALA A 171 -54.47 19.24 18.56
N PHE A 172 -53.17 19.18 18.26
CA PHE A 172 -52.58 18.24 17.30
C PHE A 172 -51.93 17.08 18.06
N THR A 173 -52.17 15.86 17.60
CA THR A 173 -51.72 14.62 18.26
C THR A 173 -50.98 13.75 17.24
N GLY A 174 -50.26 12.73 17.72
CA GLY A 174 -49.55 11.75 16.92
C GLY A 174 -50.48 10.97 16.00
N ALA A 175 -51.73 10.72 16.41
CA ALA A 175 -52.74 10.12 15.53
C ALA A 175 -53.04 10.99 14.30
N HIS A 176 -53.07 12.32 14.45
CA HIS A 176 -53.20 13.22 13.31
C HIS A 176 -51.92 13.24 12.44
N LEU A 177 -50.74 13.14 13.07
CA LEU A 177 -49.47 13.00 12.34
C LEU A 177 -49.44 11.72 11.49
N ASP A 178 -49.83 10.59 12.07
CA ASP A 178 -49.87 9.29 11.40
C ASP A 178 -50.88 9.28 10.24
N ALA A 179 -52.06 9.87 10.43
CA ALA A 179 -53.07 10.01 9.40
C ALA A 179 -52.59 10.90 8.24
N MET A 180 -51.92 12.01 8.55
CA MET A 180 -51.27 12.88 7.56
C MET A 180 -50.17 12.12 6.79
N GLU A 181 -49.30 11.41 7.51
CA GLU A 181 -48.23 10.62 6.91
C GLU A 181 -48.74 9.50 6.00
N ALA A 182 -49.88 8.87 6.34
CA ALA A 182 -50.51 7.87 5.47
C ALA A 182 -50.91 8.47 4.11
N ILE A 183 -51.45 9.70 4.08
CA ILE A 183 -51.76 10.41 2.84
C ILE A 183 -50.48 10.72 2.06
N LEU A 184 -49.43 11.17 2.74
CA LEU A 184 -48.15 11.48 2.09
C LEU A 184 -47.50 10.23 1.47
N ARG A 185 -47.57 9.07 2.13
CA ARG A 185 -47.09 7.79 1.57
C ARG A 185 -47.82 7.43 0.29
N ALA A 186 -49.14 7.60 0.25
CA ALA A 186 -49.94 7.37 -0.96
C ALA A 186 -49.56 8.31 -2.13
N HIS A 187 -48.91 9.44 -1.84
CA HIS A 187 -48.47 10.42 -2.84
C HIS A 187 -46.94 10.39 -3.10
N GLY A 188 -46.29 9.28 -2.75
CA GLY A 188 -44.91 8.98 -3.13
C GLY A 188 -43.84 9.40 -2.12
N TRP A 189 -44.23 9.67 -0.86
CA TRP A 189 -43.25 9.76 0.22
C TRP A 189 -42.88 8.37 0.75
N ASP A 190 -41.61 8.00 0.61
CA ASP A 190 -41.05 6.80 1.23
C ASP A 190 -40.44 7.13 2.61
N GLU A 191 -40.82 6.38 3.62
CA GLU A 191 -40.28 6.54 4.96
C GLU A 191 -38.78 6.18 4.98
N PRO A 192 -37.88 7.09 5.37
CA PRO A 192 -36.44 6.80 5.43
C PRO A 192 -36.18 5.69 6.46
N ALA A 193 -35.37 4.68 6.08
CA ALA A 193 -35.00 3.59 6.99
C ALA A 193 -34.50 4.14 8.34
N PRO A 194 -34.95 3.57 9.48
CA PRO A 194 -34.64 4.08 10.80
C PRO A 194 -33.13 4.14 11.00
N ARG A 195 -32.60 5.35 11.20
CA ARG A 195 -31.21 5.55 11.62
C ARG A 195 -31.03 4.88 12.97
N GLN A 196 -29.99 4.06 13.11
CA GLN A 196 -29.51 3.60 14.42
C GLN A 196 -29.37 4.81 15.36
N PRO A 197 -29.85 4.70 16.61
CA PRO A 197 -29.95 5.85 17.50
C PRO A 197 -28.57 6.47 17.73
N ARG A 198 -28.42 7.75 17.35
CA ARG A 198 -27.35 8.60 17.86
C ARG A 198 -27.64 8.77 19.34
N GLY A 199 -26.75 8.22 20.18
CA GLY A 199 -26.82 8.32 21.63
C GLY A 199 -27.13 9.74 22.09
N GLU A 200 -27.96 9.81 23.13
CA GLU A 200 -28.48 10.98 23.80
C GLU A 200 -27.39 11.96 24.25
N ALA A 201 -27.82 13.21 24.42
CA ALA A 201 -27.02 14.30 24.96
C ALA A 201 -26.38 13.92 26.30
N VAL A 202 -25.05 13.96 26.37
CA VAL A 202 -24.32 13.99 27.65
C VAL A 202 -24.32 15.43 28.13
N GLU A 203 -24.92 15.66 29.30
CA GLU A 203 -24.87 16.89 30.07
C GLU A 203 -23.43 17.38 30.26
N ARG A 204 -23.26 18.71 30.29
CA ARG A 204 -22.01 19.33 30.76
C ARG A 204 -21.78 18.99 32.23
N PRO A 205 -20.61 18.45 32.62
CA PRO A 205 -20.22 18.41 34.01
C PRO A 205 -19.92 19.83 34.52
N ALA A 206 -20.32 20.08 35.76
CA ALA A 206 -19.94 21.24 36.53
C ALA A 206 -18.41 21.34 36.69
N GLN A 207 -17.95 22.56 37.00
CA GLN A 207 -16.55 22.91 37.24
C GLN A 207 -15.81 21.87 38.09
N GLY A 208 -14.70 21.38 37.54
CA GLY A 208 -13.73 20.53 38.22
C GLY A 208 -13.43 19.29 37.40
N THR A 209 -12.16 19.10 37.07
CA THR A 209 -11.59 17.91 36.39
C THR A 209 -11.92 17.78 34.89
N THR A 210 -11.17 18.49 34.03
CA THR A 210 -10.96 18.12 32.60
C THR A 210 -9.74 18.86 32.06
N ALA A 211 -8.58 18.60 32.67
CA ALA A 211 -7.28 18.98 32.11
C ALA A 211 -6.65 17.85 31.26
N ASP A 212 -7.24 16.66 31.20
CA ASP A 212 -6.61 15.46 30.60
C ASP A 212 -7.17 15.01 29.24
N TYR A 213 -8.15 15.71 28.66
CA TYR A 213 -8.77 15.31 27.38
C TYR A 213 -8.39 16.19 26.16
N MET A 214 -7.39 17.06 26.29
CA MET A 214 -6.93 17.93 25.19
C MET A 214 -5.58 17.51 24.54
N LEU A 215 -5.03 16.34 24.86
CA LEU A 215 -3.68 15.94 24.43
C LEU A 215 -3.59 15.12 23.11
N TRP A 216 -4.66 14.96 22.33
CA TRP A 216 -4.70 14.06 21.14
C TRP A 216 -5.20 14.70 19.82
N HIS A 217 -4.86 15.97 19.56
CA HIS A 217 -5.05 16.59 18.24
C HIS A 217 -3.74 17.17 17.69
N ASP A 218 -2.99 16.36 16.96
CA ASP A 218 -1.73 16.75 16.28
C ASP A 218 -1.98 17.39 14.89
N ASP A 219 -3.13 18.03 14.68
CA ASP A 219 -3.37 18.87 13.50
C ASP A 219 -3.19 20.34 13.87
N VAL A 220 -2.00 20.87 13.57
CA VAL A 220 -1.64 22.28 13.76
C VAL A 220 -2.69 23.20 13.10
N ASN A 221 -3.35 22.79 12.00
CA ASN A 221 -4.41 23.59 11.41
C ASN A 221 -5.66 23.61 12.29
N THR A 222 -6.09 22.48 12.83
CA THR A 222 -7.24 22.41 13.74
C THR A 222 -6.98 23.26 15.00
N VAL A 223 -5.81 23.12 15.63
CA VAL A 223 -5.43 23.95 16.79
C VAL A 223 -5.34 25.43 16.41
N ALA A 224 -4.77 25.75 15.25
CA ALA A 224 -4.72 27.11 14.73
C ALA A 224 -6.12 27.70 14.49
N LEU A 225 -7.05 26.93 13.93
CA LEU A 225 -8.43 27.37 13.70
C LEU A 225 -9.22 27.52 15.00
N SER A 226 -8.96 26.67 16.00
CA SER A 226 -9.54 26.80 17.34
C SER A 226 -8.94 27.95 18.15
N ASN A 227 -7.73 28.40 17.80
CA ASN A 227 -7.02 29.50 18.49
C ASN A 227 -6.47 30.55 17.52
N LEU A 228 -7.35 31.13 16.70
CA LEU A 228 -6.98 32.16 15.72
C LEU A 228 -6.33 33.39 16.37
N ALA A 229 -6.67 33.68 17.62
CA ALA A 229 -6.16 34.83 18.37
C ALA A 229 -4.65 34.79 18.59
N ALA A 230 -4.08 33.59 18.72
CA ALA A 230 -2.66 33.38 18.99
C ALA A 230 -1.73 33.70 17.80
N TRP A 231 -2.24 33.66 16.55
CA TRP A 231 -1.38 33.75 15.37
C TRP A 231 -1.90 34.64 14.25
N ALA A 232 -3.22 34.75 14.02
CA ALA A 232 -3.74 35.45 12.85
C ALA A 232 -3.40 36.97 12.85
N PRO A 233 -3.45 37.69 13.99
CA PRO A 233 -2.99 39.09 14.06
C PRO A 233 -1.48 39.24 13.93
N ALA A 234 -0.72 38.23 14.35
CA ALA A 234 0.74 38.22 14.22
C ALA A 234 1.19 37.94 12.78
N LEU A 235 0.38 37.20 12.01
CA LEU A 235 0.65 36.93 10.60
C LEU A 235 0.39 38.17 9.74
N LEU A 236 -0.78 38.80 9.93
CA LEU A 236 -1.24 39.95 9.15
C LEU A 236 -1.75 41.06 10.09
N PRO A 237 -0.85 41.95 10.55
CA PRO A 237 -1.24 43.03 11.44
C PRO A 237 -2.14 44.04 10.73
N GLY A 238 -3.12 44.60 11.45
CA GLY A 238 -4.08 45.59 10.93
C GLY A 238 -5.47 45.05 10.58
N GLY A 239 -5.71 43.74 10.76
CA GLY A 239 -7.05 43.15 10.67
C GLY A 239 -7.93 43.43 11.90
N ARG A 240 -9.24 43.21 11.77
CA ARG A 240 -10.24 43.41 12.84
C ARG A 240 -11.00 42.12 13.14
N TRP A 241 -11.17 41.83 14.42
CA TRP A 241 -12.00 40.71 14.89
C TRP A 241 -13.49 40.99 14.70
N ARG A 242 -14.24 39.97 14.27
CA ARG A 242 -15.70 39.93 14.15
C ARG A 242 -16.20 38.60 14.68
N GLY A 243 -16.53 38.56 15.97
CA GLY A 243 -16.84 37.32 16.68
C GLY A 243 -15.60 36.40 16.70
N PRO A 244 -15.74 35.10 16.43
CA PRO A 244 -14.57 34.21 16.35
C PRO A 244 -13.74 34.40 15.07
N THR A 245 -14.09 35.37 14.21
CA THR A 245 -13.50 35.56 12.89
C THR A 245 -12.51 36.72 12.87
N TYR A 246 -11.32 36.56 12.30
CA TYR A 246 -10.38 37.66 12.05
C TYR A 246 -10.45 38.09 10.57
N ARG A 247 -10.72 39.37 10.27
CA ARG A 247 -10.83 39.90 8.91
C ARG A 247 -9.69 40.86 8.61
N VAL A 248 -8.96 40.64 7.52
CA VAL A 248 -7.81 41.47 7.11
C VAL A 248 -7.72 41.59 5.59
N VAL A 249 -6.94 42.56 5.11
CA VAL A 249 -6.60 42.70 3.68
C VAL A 249 -5.50 41.70 3.34
N ALA A 250 -5.66 40.92 2.26
CA ALA A 250 -4.60 40.05 1.75
C ALA A 250 -3.48 40.90 1.12
N PRO A 251 -2.25 40.94 1.66
CA PRO A 251 -1.18 41.81 1.17
C PRO A 251 -0.62 41.38 -0.18
N TRP A 252 -0.74 40.10 -0.55
CA TRP A 252 -0.28 39.54 -1.83
C TRP A 252 -1.18 39.90 -3.03
N ARG A 253 -2.11 40.87 -2.88
CA ARG A 253 -2.90 41.42 -3.99
C ARG A 253 -2.36 42.78 -4.44
N SER A 254 -2.18 42.94 -5.74
CA SER A 254 -2.14 44.25 -6.40
C SER A 254 -3.54 44.87 -6.43
N SER A 255 -3.63 46.19 -6.24
CA SER A 255 -4.92 46.91 -6.30
C SER A 255 -5.34 47.14 -7.75
N GLY A 256 -6.55 46.73 -8.12
CA GLY A 256 -7.16 47.14 -9.39
C GLY A 256 -7.55 48.63 -9.46
N SER A 257 -7.45 49.37 -8.35
CA SER A 257 -7.87 50.78 -8.23
C SER A 257 -6.76 51.73 -7.75
N GLY A 258 -5.49 51.28 -7.69
CA GLY A 258 -4.33 52.12 -7.31
C GLY A 258 -4.27 52.57 -5.84
N ARG A 259 -5.28 52.28 -5.01
CA ARG A 259 -5.31 52.71 -3.59
C ARG A 259 -4.26 52.02 -2.70
N GLU A 260 -3.65 52.81 -1.82
CA GLU A 260 -2.73 52.35 -0.76
C GLU A 260 -3.37 51.28 0.15
N MET A 261 -2.57 50.32 0.62
CA MET A 261 -3.02 49.12 1.34
C MET A 261 -3.81 49.44 2.62
N SER A 262 -3.47 50.53 3.32
CA SER A 262 -4.15 51.00 4.52
C SER A 262 -5.60 51.46 4.30
N LYS A 263 -5.98 51.71 3.04
CA LYS A 263 -7.32 52.16 2.62
C LYS A 263 -8.12 51.07 1.89
N ARG A 264 -7.63 49.82 1.86
CA ARG A 264 -8.30 48.68 1.20
C ARG A 264 -9.26 47.97 2.15
N ASN A 265 -10.37 47.46 1.60
CA ASN A 265 -11.33 46.67 2.38
C ASN A 265 -10.79 45.26 2.65
N PRO A 266 -10.94 44.73 3.88
CA PRO A 266 -10.55 43.36 4.24
C PRO A 266 -11.24 42.30 3.38
N ASN A 267 -10.46 41.58 2.58
CA ASN A 267 -10.95 40.52 1.68
C ASN A 267 -10.59 39.10 2.14
N LEU A 268 -9.71 38.95 3.14
CA LEU A 268 -9.32 37.67 3.72
C LEU A 268 -9.98 37.49 5.10
N SER A 269 -10.54 36.31 5.33
CA SER A 269 -11.27 36.00 6.58
C SER A 269 -10.79 34.69 7.17
N PHE A 270 -10.36 34.73 8.42
CA PHE A 270 -9.99 33.58 9.22
C PHE A 270 -11.14 33.24 10.16
N HIS A 271 -11.84 32.12 9.94
CA HIS A 271 -12.92 31.61 10.79
C HIS A 271 -12.54 30.24 11.37
N PRO A 272 -13.00 29.83 12.56
CA PRO A 272 -12.67 28.51 13.12
C PRO A 272 -13.09 27.30 12.27
N SER A 273 -13.96 27.52 11.28
CA SER A 273 -14.38 26.49 10.32
C SER A 273 -13.68 26.60 8.96
N GLY A 274 -12.73 27.53 8.78
CA GLY A 274 -11.98 27.69 7.53
C GLY A 274 -11.53 29.12 7.25
N ILE A 275 -10.52 29.28 6.38
CA ILE A 275 -9.98 30.58 5.96
C ILE A 275 -10.30 30.77 4.48
N GLN A 276 -10.78 31.95 4.10
CA GLN A 276 -11.18 32.23 2.71
C GLN A 276 -10.82 33.65 2.28
N ASP A 277 -10.29 33.79 1.06
CA ASP A 277 -10.18 35.07 0.36
C ASP A 277 -11.42 35.28 -0.52
N PHE A 278 -12.25 36.24 -0.14
CA PHE A 278 -13.48 36.60 -0.85
C PHE A 278 -13.21 37.34 -2.17
N GLY A 279 -11.96 37.71 -2.45
CA GLY A 279 -11.55 38.30 -3.72
C GLY A 279 -11.30 37.29 -4.83
N THR A 280 -10.82 36.08 -4.50
CA THR A 280 -10.50 35.02 -5.48
C THR A 280 -11.38 33.77 -5.31
N MET A 281 -12.21 33.74 -4.27
CA MET A 281 -12.95 32.56 -3.80
C MET A 281 -12.04 31.39 -3.35
N GLU A 282 -10.74 31.62 -3.23
CA GLU A 282 -9.77 30.62 -2.80
C GLU A 282 -9.88 30.37 -1.29
N THR A 283 -9.82 29.09 -0.90
CA THR A 283 -9.85 28.67 0.50
C THR A 283 -8.46 28.23 0.95
N PHE A 284 -8.13 28.55 2.19
CA PHE A 284 -6.83 28.26 2.78
C PHE A 284 -6.97 27.44 4.06
N THR A 285 -5.97 26.59 4.30
CA THR A 285 -5.66 26.12 5.65
C THR A 285 -4.76 27.14 6.35
N PRO A 286 -4.70 27.17 7.70
CA PRO A 286 -3.76 28.00 8.45
C PRO A 286 -2.31 27.92 7.93
N ILE A 287 -1.78 26.72 7.66
CA ILE A 287 -0.42 26.55 7.12
C ILE A 287 -0.31 27.16 5.71
N LYS A 288 -1.31 26.94 4.83
CA LYS A 288 -1.28 27.46 3.45
C LYS A 288 -1.34 28.99 3.42
N VAL A 289 -2.17 29.61 4.27
CA VAL A 289 -2.24 31.08 4.32
C VAL A 289 -0.98 31.69 4.94
N VAL A 290 -0.33 31.02 5.89
CA VAL A 290 0.96 31.48 6.45
C VAL A 290 2.07 31.41 5.42
N ALA A 291 2.19 30.28 4.70
CA ALA A 291 3.16 30.13 3.62
C ALA A 291 2.95 31.17 2.52
N LYS A 292 1.68 31.42 2.13
CA LYS A 292 1.32 32.42 1.12
C LYS A 292 1.54 33.86 1.59
N ALA A 293 1.30 34.14 2.87
CA ALA A 293 1.50 35.47 3.46
C ALA A 293 2.96 35.86 3.64
N ARG A 294 3.82 34.87 3.91
CA ARG A 294 5.22 35.09 4.26
C ARG A 294 6.21 34.67 3.18
N GLU A 295 5.74 34.08 2.08
CA GLU A 295 6.56 33.53 0.98
C GLU A 295 7.61 32.52 1.47
N ILE A 296 7.22 31.64 2.41
CA ILE A 296 8.06 30.59 3.01
C ILE A 296 7.52 29.19 2.70
N SER A 297 8.32 28.13 2.89
CA SER A 297 7.87 26.76 2.68
C SER A 297 6.76 26.34 3.64
N TYR A 298 5.95 25.33 3.29
CA TYR A 298 4.91 24.81 4.20
C TYR A 298 5.47 24.28 5.52
N GLY A 299 6.72 23.79 5.54
CA GLY A 299 7.41 23.35 6.75
C GLY A 299 7.69 24.52 7.70
N GLU A 300 8.30 25.59 7.17
CA GLU A 300 8.60 26.81 7.94
C GLU A 300 7.31 27.52 8.40
N ALA A 301 6.25 27.50 7.58
CA ALA A 301 4.93 28.03 7.94
C ALA A 301 4.26 27.25 9.08
N ARG A 302 4.40 25.91 9.08
CA ARG A 302 3.92 25.05 10.16
C ARG A 302 4.69 25.32 11.45
N ASP A 303 6.02 25.42 11.38
CA ASP A 303 6.86 25.63 12.57
C ASP A 303 6.61 27.03 13.16
N TRP A 304 6.38 28.05 12.32
CA TRP A 304 5.95 29.37 12.76
C TRP A 304 4.58 29.38 13.45
N LEU A 305 3.61 28.61 12.97
CA LEU A 305 2.30 28.47 13.63
C LEU A 305 2.42 27.78 14.99
N ARG A 306 3.28 26.76 15.09
CA ARG A 306 3.52 26.04 16.35
C ARG A 306 4.08 26.98 17.42
N ASP A 307 5.10 27.77 17.06
CA ASP A 307 5.66 28.83 17.91
C ASP A 307 4.55 29.79 18.39
N LYS A 308 3.75 30.32 17.46
CA LYS A 308 2.69 31.29 17.77
C LYS A 308 1.56 30.73 18.63
N LEU A 309 1.27 29.44 18.50
CA LEU A 309 0.24 28.75 19.30
C LEU A 309 0.75 28.32 20.68
N GLY A 310 2.02 28.57 21.02
CA GLY A 310 2.63 28.06 22.24
C GLY A 310 2.67 26.53 22.29
N LEU A 311 2.59 25.89 21.12
CA LEU A 311 2.77 24.45 21.01
C LEU A 311 4.26 24.18 21.23
N PRO A 312 4.63 23.24 22.11
CA PRO A 312 6.02 23.01 22.44
C PRO A 312 6.81 22.80 21.15
N ASP A 313 7.97 23.45 21.05
CA ASP A 313 8.97 23.06 20.06
C ASP A 313 9.12 21.56 20.22
N VAL A 314 8.88 20.83 19.14
CA VAL A 314 9.37 19.46 19.06
C VAL A 314 10.79 19.66 18.57
N PRO A 315 11.81 19.68 19.44
CA PRO A 315 13.11 19.31 18.96
C PRO A 315 12.91 17.95 18.30
N LEU A 316 13.45 17.79 17.10
CA LEU A 316 13.98 16.49 16.72
C LEU A 316 14.89 16.04 17.87
N ILE A 317 14.35 15.28 18.84
CA ILE A 317 14.96 14.28 19.71
C ILE A 317 13.89 13.70 20.66
N HIS A 318 13.86 12.38 20.71
CA HIS A 318 13.16 11.51 21.65
C HIS A 318 13.38 11.87 23.14
N LEU A 319 12.36 11.65 24.01
CA LEU A 319 12.39 10.68 25.14
C LEU A 319 11.16 10.74 26.08
N ARG A 320 10.52 9.56 26.23
CA ARG A 320 9.93 8.89 27.43
C ARG A 320 8.64 9.38 28.14
N ASN A 321 7.64 8.48 28.08
CA ASN A 321 6.58 8.08 29.03
C ASN A 321 5.49 9.13 29.38
N GLY A 322 4.17 8.83 29.43
CA GLY A 322 3.45 7.56 29.45
C GLY A 322 2.01 7.71 28.94
N ALA A 323 1.45 6.58 28.52
CA ALA A 323 0.23 6.43 27.74
C ALA A 323 -1.07 6.62 28.55
N SER A 324 -2.10 7.16 27.88
CA SER A 324 -3.42 6.54 27.88
C SER A 324 -3.81 6.32 26.42
N ALA A 325 -3.80 5.05 26.01
CA ALA A 325 -3.85 4.59 24.63
C ALA A 325 -5.28 4.56 24.08
N SER A 326 -5.53 5.19 22.92
CA SER A 326 -6.45 4.55 21.98
C SER A 326 -5.77 3.25 21.54
N ALA A 327 -6.49 2.12 21.60
CA ALA A 327 -5.89 0.82 21.38
C ALA A 327 -5.30 0.73 19.96
N VAL A 328 -3.98 0.78 19.86
CA VAL A 328 -3.24 0.54 18.61
C VAL A 328 -3.54 -0.89 18.19
N VAL A 329 -4.21 -1.08 17.06
CA VAL A 329 -4.52 -2.40 16.51
C VAL A 329 -3.32 -2.90 15.71
N PRO A 330 -2.94 -4.20 15.82
CA PRO A 330 -1.84 -4.73 15.02
C PRO A 330 -2.16 -4.65 13.53
N SER A 331 -1.19 -4.23 12.72
CA SER A 331 -1.36 -4.16 11.25
C SER A 331 -1.53 -5.54 10.63
N TYR A 332 -0.91 -6.56 11.23
CA TYR A 332 -1.03 -7.95 10.84
C TYR A 332 -1.23 -8.79 12.09
N PRO A 333 -2.42 -9.40 12.30
CA PRO A 333 -2.62 -10.33 13.39
C PRO A 333 -1.85 -11.63 13.12
N ASP A 334 -1.25 -12.22 14.15
CA ASP A 334 -0.59 -13.52 14.03
C ASP A 334 -1.62 -14.65 13.89
N GLN A 335 -1.63 -15.30 12.72
CA GLN A 335 -2.52 -16.41 12.35
C GLN A 335 -1.76 -17.74 12.22
N ARG A 336 -0.54 -17.82 12.74
CA ARG A 336 0.30 -19.02 12.64
C ARG A 336 -0.27 -20.19 13.44
N VAL A 337 -0.15 -21.38 12.87
CA VAL A 337 -0.50 -22.66 13.49
C VAL A 337 0.75 -23.49 13.77
N PRO A 338 0.71 -24.54 14.62
CA PRO A 338 1.83 -25.48 14.78
C PRO A 338 2.37 -26.01 13.45
N LEU A 339 3.68 -26.31 13.38
CA LEU A 339 4.34 -26.71 12.13
C LEU A 339 3.77 -28.01 11.53
N ASP A 340 3.39 -28.97 12.38
CA ASP A 340 2.75 -30.22 11.98
C ASP A 340 1.38 -29.97 11.35
N GLU A 341 0.56 -29.08 11.93
CA GLU A 341 -0.73 -28.66 11.37
C GLU A 341 -0.55 -27.94 10.02
N ALA A 342 0.39 -26.99 9.93
CA ALA A 342 0.71 -26.30 8.69
C ALA A 342 1.17 -27.27 7.59
N THR A 343 2.01 -28.24 7.95
CA THR A 343 2.52 -29.27 7.04
C THR A 343 1.41 -30.23 6.60
N ALA A 344 0.53 -30.65 7.51
CA ALA A 344 -0.62 -31.50 7.20
C ALA A 344 -1.62 -30.81 6.26
N ARG A 345 -1.87 -29.51 6.47
CA ARG A 345 -2.69 -28.71 5.55
C ARG A 345 -2.07 -28.66 4.16
N LEU A 346 -0.76 -28.43 4.08
CA LEU A 346 -0.03 -28.39 2.81
C LEU A 346 -0.03 -29.75 2.09
N GLN A 347 0.11 -30.86 2.83
CA GLN A 347 -0.01 -32.23 2.31
C GLN A 347 -1.40 -32.52 1.76
N THR A 348 -2.44 -32.00 2.41
CA THR A 348 -3.83 -32.13 1.95
C THR A 348 -4.04 -31.39 0.62
N LEU A 349 -3.53 -30.15 0.53
CA LEU A 349 -3.64 -29.29 -0.66
C LEU A 349 -2.87 -29.85 -1.86
N THR A 350 -1.61 -30.27 -1.64
CA THR A 350 -0.74 -30.79 -2.71
C THR A 350 -1.05 -32.24 -3.10
N GLY A 351 -1.67 -33.02 -2.22
CA GLY A 351 -2.01 -34.42 -2.44
C GLY A 351 -3.50 -34.63 -2.80
N PRO A 352 -4.38 -34.98 -1.83
CA PRO A 352 -5.79 -35.29 -2.08
C PRO A 352 -6.57 -34.21 -2.85
N GLU A 353 -6.43 -32.93 -2.49
CA GLU A 353 -7.19 -31.86 -3.16
C GLU A 353 -6.71 -31.65 -4.60
N LEU A 354 -5.39 -31.65 -4.84
CA LEU A 354 -4.84 -31.62 -6.20
C LEU A 354 -5.26 -32.84 -7.03
N ALA A 355 -5.28 -34.04 -6.43
CA ALA A 355 -5.74 -35.26 -7.10
C ALA A 355 -7.21 -35.16 -7.53
N ASN A 356 -8.07 -34.62 -6.65
CA ASN A 356 -9.47 -34.36 -6.96
C ASN A 356 -9.62 -33.30 -8.06
N ALA A 357 -8.84 -32.22 -8.01
CA ALA A 357 -8.83 -31.19 -9.04
C ALA A 357 -8.44 -31.77 -10.42
N ILE A 358 -7.47 -32.69 -10.47
CA ILE A 358 -7.08 -33.42 -11.69
C ILE A 358 -8.25 -34.25 -12.23
N LEU A 359 -8.94 -35.01 -11.38
CA LEU A 359 -10.09 -35.81 -11.79
C LEU A 359 -11.22 -34.95 -12.35
N ASN A 360 -11.53 -33.85 -11.67
CA ASN A 360 -12.52 -32.87 -12.14
C ASN A 360 -12.10 -32.24 -13.47
N GLY A 361 -10.83 -31.86 -13.61
CA GLY A 361 -10.29 -31.32 -14.85
C GLY A 361 -10.39 -32.31 -16.02
N ILE A 362 -10.12 -33.59 -15.78
CA ILE A 362 -10.30 -34.64 -16.81
C ILE A 362 -11.77 -34.76 -17.20
N ALA A 363 -12.69 -34.79 -16.23
CA ALA A 363 -14.12 -34.84 -16.51
C ALA A 363 -14.57 -33.65 -17.36
N VAL A 364 -14.07 -32.45 -17.04
CA VAL A 364 -14.31 -31.22 -17.79
C VAL A 364 -13.80 -31.31 -19.23
N ARG A 365 -12.56 -31.80 -19.46
CA ARG A 365 -12.02 -32.02 -20.81
C ARG A 365 -12.84 -33.04 -21.61
N ASN A 366 -13.22 -34.14 -20.97
CA ASN A 366 -14.04 -35.18 -21.61
C ASN A 366 -15.43 -34.65 -21.97
N GLN A 367 -16.05 -33.84 -21.11
CA GLN A 367 -17.34 -33.19 -21.41
C GLN A 367 -17.22 -32.16 -22.53
N ALA A 368 -16.13 -31.39 -22.59
CA ALA A 368 -15.89 -30.43 -23.68
C ALA A 368 -15.77 -31.11 -25.05
N ALA A 369 -15.22 -32.33 -25.09
CA ALA A 369 -15.19 -33.15 -26.31
C ALA A 369 -16.60 -33.65 -26.73
N LEU A 370 -17.58 -33.62 -25.82
CA LEU A 370 -18.94 -34.11 -26.03
C LEU A 370 -19.99 -32.98 -26.19
N LYS A 371 -19.64 -31.72 -25.90
CA LYS A 371 -20.55 -30.56 -25.96
C LYS A 371 -20.19 -29.64 -27.15
N PRO A 372 -21.17 -28.93 -27.75
CA PRO A 372 -20.88 -27.90 -28.75
C PRO A 372 -19.95 -26.81 -28.18
N PRO A 373 -19.04 -26.25 -29.00
CA PRO A 373 -17.87 -25.45 -28.55
C PRO A 373 -18.20 -24.05 -27.98
N LEU A 374 -19.44 -23.77 -27.59
CA LEU A 374 -19.89 -22.43 -27.20
C LEU A 374 -19.39 -21.98 -25.81
N ILE A 375 -18.82 -22.86 -24.99
CA ILE A 375 -18.20 -22.52 -23.69
C ILE A 375 -16.89 -23.28 -23.55
N LEU A 376 -15.75 -22.58 -23.59
CA LEU A 376 -14.46 -23.16 -23.20
C LEU A 376 -14.49 -23.38 -21.68
N PRO A 377 -14.29 -24.61 -21.17
CA PRO A 377 -14.24 -24.80 -19.74
C PRO A 377 -12.98 -24.18 -19.15
N VAL A 378 -13.13 -23.40 -18.09
CA VAL A 378 -12.01 -22.88 -17.31
C VAL A 378 -11.63 -23.90 -16.25
N HIS A 379 -10.38 -24.35 -16.24
CA HIS A 379 -9.87 -25.23 -15.19
C HIS A 379 -9.65 -24.44 -13.89
N PRO A 380 -9.94 -25.03 -12.72
CA PRO A 380 -9.82 -24.31 -11.46
C PRO A 380 -8.35 -23.98 -11.15
N VAL A 381 -8.13 -22.78 -10.60
CA VAL A 381 -6.85 -22.35 -10.05
C VAL A 381 -6.96 -22.21 -8.54
N THR A 382 -6.07 -22.86 -7.81
CA THR A 382 -5.99 -22.76 -6.34
C THR A 382 -4.72 -22.03 -5.97
N ALA A 383 -4.85 -20.90 -5.28
CA ALA A 383 -3.73 -20.12 -4.79
C ALA A 383 -3.56 -20.30 -3.28
N VAL A 384 -2.35 -20.64 -2.84
CA VAL A 384 -2.02 -20.89 -1.44
C VAL A 384 -0.85 -20.01 -1.05
N ARG A 385 -1.05 -19.17 -0.04
CA ARG A 385 0.02 -18.42 0.61
C ARG A 385 0.71 -19.29 1.63
N VAL A 386 1.95 -19.71 1.33
CA VAL A 386 2.72 -20.64 2.18
C VAL A 386 4.00 -19.98 2.66
N GLU A 387 4.18 -19.85 3.97
CA GLU A 387 5.38 -19.29 4.58
C GLU A 387 6.64 -20.07 4.14
N ALA A 388 7.73 -19.33 3.89
CA ALA A 388 8.98 -19.92 3.46
C ALA A 388 9.52 -20.88 4.53
N GLY A 389 9.97 -22.06 4.08
CA GLY A 389 10.50 -23.10 4.96
C GLY A 389 9.46 -24.09 5.49
N VAL A 390 8.14 -23.88 5.36
CA VAL A 390 7.14 -24.87 5.84
C VAL A 390 7.34 -26.22 5.12
N GLY A 391 7.64 -26.20 3.82
CA GLY A 391 7.96 -27.41 3.05
C GLY A 391 7.33 -27.50 1.68
N LYS A 392 6.79 -26.40 1.14
CA LYS A 392 6.06 -26.33 -0.15
C LYS A 392 6.62 -27.21 -1.27
N THR A 393 7.88 -27.02 -1.63
CA THR A 393 8.52 -27.74 -2.72
C THR A 393 8.66 -29.23 -2.41
N HIS A 394 9.01 -29.58 -1.17
CA HIS A 394 9.15 -30.97 -0.75
C HIS A 394 7.81 -31.71 -0.81
N THR A 395 6.76 -31.15 -0.22
CA THR A 395 5.42 -31.77 -0.22
C THR A 395 4.84 -31.87 -1.63
N ALA A 396 5.05 -30.86 -2.48
CA ALA A 396 4.66 -30.91 -3.88
C ALA A 396 5.37 -32.03 -4.65
N ILE A 397 6.70 -32.20 -4.45
CA ILE A 397 7.48 -33.28 -5.07
C ILE A 397 6.96 -34.65 -4.64
N GLU A 398 6.71 -34.87 -3.34
CA GLU A 398 6.18 -36.14 -2.83
C GLU A 398 4.82 -36.50 -3.43
N ALA A 399 3.92 -35.51 -3.50
CA ALA A 399 2.59 -35.70 -4.08
C ALA A 399 2.66 -35.99 -5.58
N ILE A 400 3.47 -35.23 -6.33
CA ILE A 400 3.71 -35.46 -7.76
C ILE A 400 4.30 -36.86 -7.99
N ALA A 401 5.24 -37.31 -7.15
CA ALA A 401 5.80 -38.66 -7.25
C ALA A 401 4.74 -39.75 -7.07
N LYS A 402 3.77 -39.57 -6.15
CA LYS A 402 2.65 -40.51 -6.00
C LYS A 402 1.73 -40.49 -7.23
N LEU A 403 1.39 -39.30 -7.74
CA LEU A 403 0.46 -39.14 -8.86
C LEU A 403 1.06 -39.59 -10.21
N THR A 404 2.36 -39.41 -10.42
CA THR A 404 3.06 -39.89 -11.63
C THR A 404 3.11 -41.42 -11.71
N ARG A 405 3.16 -42.14 -10.56
CA ARG A 405 2.99 -43.61 -10.54
C ARG A 405 1.60 -44.05 -11.00
N LEU A 406 0.59 -43.17 -10.91
CA LEU A 406 -0.75 -43.37 -11.46
C LEU A 406 -0.87 -42.90 -12.92
N GLY A 407 0.25 -42.61 -13.59
CA GLY A 407 0.29 -42.19 -14.99
C GLY A 407 -0.03 -40.71 -15.23
N ARG A 408 -0.11 -39.88 -14.19
CA ARG A 408 -0.34 -38.43 -14.32
C ARG A 408 0.91 -37.71 -14.80
N ARG A 409 0.72 -36.67 -15.62
CA ARG A 409 1.83 -35.86 -16.15
C ARG A 409 1.71 -34.42 -15.68
N PHE A 410 2.84 -33.80 -15.33
CA PHE A 410 2.84 -32.47 -14.72
C PHE A 410 3.74 -31.48 -15.44
N VAL A 411 3.40 -30.21 -15.31
CA VAL A 411 4.33 -29.10 -15.52
C VAL A 411 4.56 -28.44 -14.17
N TYR A 412 5.82 -28.30 -13.78
CA TYR A 412 6.25 -27.62 -12.57
C TYR A 412 6.94 -26.30 -12.95
N ILE A 413 6.42 -25.18 -12.48
CA ILE A 413 6.90 -23.84 -12.81
C ILE A 413 7.71 -23.28 -11.62
N VAL A 414 8.87 -22.72 -11.93
CA VAL A 414 9.74 -22.02 -10.97
C VAL A 414 10.30 -20.73 -11.59
N PRO A 415 10.75 -19.74 -10.80
CA PRO A 415 11.18 -18.46 -11.35
C PRO A 415 12.56 -18.53 -12.02
N ARG A 416 13.45 -19.45 -11.62
CA ARG A 416 14.86 -19.50 -12.07
C ARG A 416 15.31 -20.92 -12.44
N HIS A 417 16.31 -21.03 -13.31
CA HIS A 417 16.79 -22.33 -13.83
C HIS A 417 17.58 -23.12 -12.78
N ASP A 418 18.32 -22.47 -11.89
CA ASP A 418 19.02 -23.12 -10.77
C ASP A 418 18.03 -23.81 -9.81
N LEU A 419 16.88 -23.18 -9.57
CA LEU A 419 15.78 -23.81 -8.83
C LEU A 419 15.13 -24.94 -9.62
N ALA A 420 15.01 -24.78 -10.94
CA ALA A 420 14.46 -25.83 -11.79
C ALA A 420 15.31 -27.11 -11.72
N ASP A 421 16.63 -26.95 -11.71
CA ASP A 421 17.58 -28.05 -11.55
C ASP A 421 17.44 -28.74 -10.18
N GLN A 422 17.27 -27.97 -9.10
CA GLN A 422 17.04 -28.52 -7.76
C GLN A 422 15.71 -29.31 -7.70
N VAL A 423 14.64 -28.76 -8.26
CA VAL A 423 13.32 -29.43 -8.29
C VAL A 423 13.38 -30.70 -9.14
N ALA A 424 14.02 -30.66 -10.31
CA ALA A 424 14.18 -31.83 -11.18
C ALA A 424 15.00 -32.93 -10.48
N ALA A 425 16.08 -32.56 -9.79
CA ALA A 425 16.87 -33.50 -8.97
C ALA A 425 16.03 -34.11 -7.82
N GLY A 426 15.23 -33.30 -7.13
CA GLY A 426 14.33 -33.77 -6.08
C GLY A 426 13.25 -34.74 -6.60
N LEU A 427 12.66 -34.45 -7.76
CA LEU A 427 11.74 -35.36 -8.46
C LEU A 427 12.42 -36.67 -8.86
N ALA A 428 13.64 -36.59 -9.43
CA ALA A 428 14.43 -37.76 -9.81
C ALA A 428 14.75 -38.65 -8.61
N ALA A 429 15.09 -38.07 -7.46
CA ALA A 429 15.31 -38.80 -6.21
C ALA A 429 14.07 -39.57 -5.73
N HIS A 430 12.86 -39.16 -6.13
CA HIS A 430 11.60 -39.86 -5.84
C HIS A 430 11.18 -40.84 -6.96
N GLY A 431 12.06 -41.11 -7.92
CA GLY A 431 11.82 -42.02 -9.05
C GLY A 431 10.99 -41.42 -10.18
N VAL A 432 10.87 -40.08 -10.25
CA VAL A 432 10.14 -39.38 -11.31
C VAL A 432 11.10 -38.99 -12.43
N ARG A 433 10.76 -39.31 -13.69
CA ARG A 433 11.50 -38.82 -14.85
C ARG A 433 11.16 -37.35 -15.11
N ALA A 434 11.97 -36.44 -14.57
CA ALA A 434 11.80 -34.99 -14.71
C ALA A 434 12.90 -34.38 -15.58
N GLU A 435 12.54 -33.41 -16.42
CA GLU A 435 13.47 -32.67 -17.28
C GLU A 435 13.25 -31.16 -17.15
N VAL A 436 14.34 -30.39 -17.16
CA VAL A 436 14.29 -28.93 -17.11
C VAL A 436 14.22 -28.37 -18.52
N TYR A 437 13.21 -27.55 -18.80
CA TYR A 437 13.15 -26.80 -20.05
C TYR A 437 14.22 -25.71 -20.07
N ARG A 438 15.09 -25.77 -21.09
CA ARG A 438 16.14 -24.80 -21.34
C ARG A 438 15.90 -24.12 -22.69
N GLY A 439 16.04 -22.79 -22.71
CA GLY A 439 15.98 -21.99 -23.93
C GLY A 439 17.25 -22.12 -24.79
N TYR A 440 17.18 -21.65 -26.03
CA TYR A 440 18.23 -21.80 -27.05
C TYR A 440 19.63 -21.33 -26.61
N GLU A 441 19.72 -20.25 -25.81
CA GLU A 441 21.00 -19.66 -25.36
C GLU A 441 21.54 -20.28 -24.06
N ARG A 442 20.77 -21.16 -23.40
CA ARG A 442 21.18 -21.74 -22.12
C ARG A 442 22.30 -22.76 -22.32
N PRO A 443 23.20 -22.95 -21.33
CA PRO A 443 24.18 -24.03 -21.36
C PRO A 443 23.51 -25.39 -21.56
N ASP A 444 24.07 -26.19 -22.46
CA ASP A 444 23.68 -27.56 -22.74
C ASP A 444 24.17 -28.48 -21.60
N PRO A 445 23.30 -29.21 -20.87
CA PRO A 445 23.72 -30.07 -19.77
C PRO A 445 24.74 -31.14 -20.15
N LEU A 446 24.70 -31.63 -21.40
CA LEU A 446 25.65 -32.63 -21.90
C LEU A 446 26.90 -32.00 -22.53
N ALA A 447 26.95 -30.68 -22.64
CA ALA A 447 28.10 -29.93 -23.13
C ALA A 447 28.10 -28.50 -22.56
N PRO A 448 28.45 -28.31 -21.28
CA PRO A 448 28.23 -27.04 -20.56
C PRO A 448 28.87 -25.80 -21.20
N ASN A 449 29.94 -25.98 -21.97
CA ASN A 449 30.63 -24.90 -22.69
C ASN A 449 29.92 -24.45 -23.98
N HIS A 450 28.79 -25.07 -24.32
CA HIS A 450 28.00 -24.74 -25.51
C HIS A 450 26.54 -24.43 -25.15
N PRO A 451 25.89 -23.54 -25.91
CA PRO A 451 24.46 -23.32 -25.76
C PRO A 451 23.64 -24.51 -26.29
N MET A 452 22.38 -24.62 -25.86
CA MET A 452 21.41 -25.61 -26.34
C MET A 452 21.27 -25.58 -27.87
N CYS A 453 21.29 -24.38 -28.48
CA CYS A 453 21.35 -24.22 -29.93
C CYS A 453 22.79 -24.25 -30.43
N ARG A 454 23.17 -25.27 -31.22
CA ARG A 454 24.52 -25.34 -31.79
C ARG A 454 24.77 -24.33 -32.91
N ASN A 455 23.73 -23.89 -33.60
CA ASN A 455 23.81 -22.85 -34.62
C ASN A 455 23.43 -21.48 -34.02
N PHE A 456 24.28 -20.99 -33.11
CA PHE A 456 24.02 -19.74 -32.40
C PHE A 456 23.89 -18.52 -33.35
N PRO A 457 24.71 -18.37 -34.41
CA PRO A 457 24.52 -17.28 -35.39
C PRO A 457 23.14 -17.30 -36.06
N ALA A 458 22.64 -18.47 -36.47
CA ALA A 458 21.32 -18.59 -37.08
C ALA A 458 20.19 -18.29 -36.09
N TYR A 459 20.32 -18.76 -34.84
CA TYR A 459 19.39 -18.40 -33.77
C TYR A 459 19.34 -16.88 -33.55
N LYS A 460 20.51 -16.22 -33.44
CA LYS A 460 20.61 -14.78 -33.25
C LYS A 460 19.96 -14.03 -34.41
N ALA A 461 20.24 -14.42 -35.65
CA ALA A 461 19.62 -13.84 -36.84
C ALA A 461 18.09 -13.99 -36.82
N ALA A 462 17.57 -15.17 -36.48
CA ALA A 462 16.13 -15.41 -36.38
C ALA A 462 15.46 -14.54 -35.31
N ARG A 463 16.09 -14.44 -34.13
CA ARG A 463 15.63 -13.58 -33.03
C ARG A 463 15.63 -12.11 -33.43
N ASP A 464 16.72 -11.62 -34.00
CA ASP A 464 16.89 -10.21 -34.38
C ASP A 464 15.91 -9.82 -35.51
N LEU A 465 15.62 -10.75 -36.44
CA LEU A 465 14.58 -10.59 -37.47
C LEU A 465 13.15 -10.77 -36.94
N GLY A 466 12.97 -11.34 -35.74
CA GLY A 466 11.67 -11.62 -35.14
C GLY A 466 10.85 -12.68 -35.88
N VAL A 467 11.51 -13.71 -36.40
CA VAL A 467 10.88 -14.81 -37.16
C VAL A 467 10.91 -16.12 -36.37
N SER A 468 10.07 -17.10 -36.73
CA SER A 468 10.02 -18.41 -36.08
C SER A 468 11.38 -19.10 -36.15
N ILE A 469 11.98 -19.43 -35.00
CA ILE A 469 13.27 -20.12 -34.97
C ILE A 469 13.13 -21.51 -35.61
N ARG A 470 12.07 -22.25 -35.28
CA ARG A 470 11.86 -23.62 -35.81
C ARG A 470 11.74 -23.58 -37.33
N ASP A 471 10.83 -22.75 -37.84
CA ASP A 471 10.43 -22.79 -39.25
C ASP A 471 11.39 -22.02 -40.15
N SER A 472 12.27 -21.18 -39.59
CA SER A 472 13.22 -20.38 -40.37
C SER A 472 14.63 -20.95 -40.35
N VAL A 473 15.09 -21.52 -39.22
CA VAL A 473 16.51 -21.94 -39.06
C VAL A 473 16.71 -23.37 -38.56
N CYS A 474 15.70 -24.04 -37.99
CA CYS A 474 15.86 -25.45 -37.58
C CYS A 474 15.46 -26.41 -38.71
N GLU A 475 14.26 -26.26 -39.25
CA GLU A 475 13.71 -27.12 -40.29
C GLU A 475 12.70 -26.33 -41.12
N ARG A 476 12.85 -26.36 -42.45
CA ARG A 476 11.96 -25.63 -43.36
C ARG A 476 11.70 -26.42 -44.62
N ARG A 477 10.46 -26.37 -45.12
CA ARG A 477 10.10 -26.92 -46.44
C ARG A 477 10.33 -25.86 -47.52
N ILE A 478 11.20 -26.14 -48.49
CA ILE A 478 11.52 -25.29 -49.65
C ILE A 478 11.43 -26.17 -50.90
N ASP A 479 10.63 -25.76 -51.88
CA ASP A 479 10.42 -26.50 -53.15
C ASP A 479 10.09 -27.99 -52.91
N ASN A 480 9.16 -28.25 -51.98
CA ASN A 480 8.76 -29.59 -51.52
C ASN A 480 9.86 -30.45 -50.86
N LYS A 481 11.07 -29.91 -50.63
CA LYS A 481 12.14 -30.57 -49.89
C LYS A 481 12.25 -30.02 -48.48
N ILE A 482 12.45 -30.90 -47.51
CA ILE A 482 12.69 -30.50 -46.11
C ILE A 482 14.19 -30.25 -45.96
N ILE A 483 14.55 -29.00 -45.72
CA ILE A 483 15.91 -28.57 -45.40
C ILE A 483 16.03 -28.50 -43.88
N ARG A 484 17.06 -29.12 -43.31
CA ARG A 484 17.32 -29.17 -41.87
C ARG A 484 18.63 -28.47 -41.54
N CYS A 485 18.71 -27.92 -40.33
CA CYS A 485 19.95 -27.37 -39.79
C CYS A 485 21.05 -28.43 -39.80
N PRO A 486 22.24 -28.14 -40.36
CA PRO A 486 23.36 -29.08 -40.40
C PRO A 486 23.80 -29.58 -39.01
N LEU A 487 23.58 -28.77 -37.98
CA LEU A 487 23.97 -29.06 -36.59
C LEU A 487 22.86 -29.72 -35.76
N ALA A 488 21.75 -30.13 -36.38
CA ALA A 488 20.58 -30.68 -35.68
C ALA A 488 20.93 -31.90 -34.80
N LYS A 489 21.80 -32.80 -35.27
CA LYS A 489 22.21 -34.01 -34.53
C LYS A 489 22.91 -33.72 -33.19
N ALA A 490 23.69 -32.64 -33.11
CA ALA A 490 24.39 -32.22 -31.89
C ALA A 490 23.60 -31.19 -31.07
N CYS A 491 22.42 -30.78 -31.54
CA CYS A 491 21.62 -29.71 -30.96
C CYS A 491 20.93 -30.17 -29.67
N GLY A 492 21.22 -29.48 -28.56
CA GLY A 492 20.53 -29.72 -27.28
C GLY A 492 19.03 -29.46 -27.37
N MET A 493 18.60 -28.50 -28.19
CA MET A 493 17.16 -28.24 -28.41
C MET A 493 16.45 -29.41 -29.08
N GLU A 494 17.07 -30.11 -30.05
CA GLU A 494 16.44 -31.28 -30.68
C GLU A 494 16.39 -32.46 -29.71
N ARG A 495 17.45 -32.69 -28.93
CA ARG A 495 17.43 -33.69 -27.84
C ARG A 495 16.34 -33.40 -26.81
N GLN A 496 16.16 -32.14 -26.42
CA GLN A 496 15.09 -31.72 -25.51
C GLN A 496 13.69 -31.98 -26.10
N ARG A 497 13.50 -31.86 -27.42
CA ARG A 497 12.23 -32.15 -28.10
C ARG A 497 11.90 -33.64 -28.12
N GLU A 498 12.92 -34.47 -28.26
CA GLU A 498 12.81 -35.93 -28.24
C GLU A 498 12.57 -36.48 -26.83
N ALA A 499 12.89 -35.69 -25.79
CA ALA A 499 12.67 -36.07 -24.40
C ALA A 499 11.19 -36.35 -24.11
N ARG A 500 10.96 -37.41 -23.31
CA ARG A 500 9.62 -37.85 -22.87
C ARG A 500 9.58 -37.99 -21.34
N PRO A 501 9.79 -36.90 -20.58
CA PRO A 501 9.65 -36.94 -19.12
C PRO A 501 8.19 -37.12 -18.71
N SER A 502 7.97 -37.55 -17.47
CA SER A 502 6.65 -37.46 -16.83
C SER A 502 6.38 -36.07 -16.25
N VAL A 503 7.43 -35.29 -15.99
CA VAL A 503 7.34 -33.92 -15.47
C VAL A 503 8.28 -32.99 -16.23
N TRP A 504 7.73 -31.90 -16.76
CA TRP A 504 8.54 -30.78 -17.25
C TRP A 504 8.70 -29.74 -16.15
N VAL A 505 9.92 -29.38 -15.80
CA VAL A 505 10.21 -28.25 -14.91
C VAL A 505 10.57 -27.06 -15.78
N THR A 506 9.80 -25.97 -15.73
CA THR A 506 9.95 -24.86 -16.67
C THR A 506 10.04 -23.50 -15.96
N PRO A 507 10.78 -22.53 -16.52
CA PRO A 507 10.79 -21.16 -16.00
C PRO A 507 9.43 -20.46 -16.16
N ALA A 508 9.02 -19.66 -15.18
CA ALA A 508 7.77 -18.90 -15.20
C ALA A 508 7.56 -18.01 -16.44
N ALA A 509 8.64 -17.50 -17.04
CA ALA A 509 8.59 -16.70 -18.26
C ALA A 509 7.92 -17.44 -19.44
N LEU A 510 7.96 -18.78 -19.47
CA LEU A 510 7.37 -19.58 -20.56
C LEU A 510 5.83 -19.56 -20.53
N LEU A 511 5.21 -19.29 -19.37
CA LEU A 511 3.76 -19.22 -19.19
C LEU A 511 3.09 -18.20 -20.11
N TYR A 512 3.79 -17.13 -20.49
CA TYR A 512 3.27 -16.04 -21.31
C TYR A 512 3.38 -16.27 -22.82
N THR A 513 3.91 -17.43 -23.21
CA THR A 513 4.08 -17.81 -24.60
C THR A 513 3.35 -19.12 -24.86
N LYS A 514 3.04 -19.40 -26.13
CA LYS A 514 2.46 -20.68 -26.51
C LYS A 514 3.35 -21.83 -26.02
N ARG A 515 2.75 -22.78 -25.30
CA ARG A 515 3.42 -23.98 -24.81
C ARG A 515 4.11 -24.67 -25.99
N PRO A 516 5.42 -24.96 -25.89
CA PRO A 516 6.11 -25.74 -26.90
C PRO A 516 5.37 -27.05 -27.17
N ASP A 517 5.22 -27.38 -28.45
CA ASP A 517 4.44 -28.52 -28.95
C ASP A 517 4.88 -29.89 -28.41
N PHE A 518 6.17 -30.02 -28.07
CA PHE A 518 6.73 -31.23 -27.46
C PHE A 518 6.52 -31.33 -25.94
N ILE A 519 6.11 -30.24 -25.28
CA ILE A 519 5.63 -30.30 -23.89
C ILE A 519 4.18 -30.76 -23.94
N PHE A 520 3.94 -31.94 -23.38
CA PHE A 520 2.61 -32.56 -23.38
C PHE A 520 1.56 -31.66 -22.69
N PRO A 521 0.27 -31.81 -23.02
CA PRO A 521 -0.83 -31.32 -22.19
C PRO A 521 -0.77 -31.94 -20.79
N PRO A 522 -0.51 -31.17 -19.73
CA PRO A 522 -0.40 -31.71 -18.39
C PRO A 522 -1.78 -32.09 -17.85
N ASP A 523 -1.78 -32.92 -16.81
CA ASP A 523 -2.95 -33.18 -15.99
C ASP A 523 -3.10 -32.14 -14.88
N ALA A 524 -2.00 -31.51 -14.47
CA ALA A 524 -1.98 -30.32 -13.60
C ALA A 524 -0.72 -29.48 -13.81
N VAL A 525 -0.84 -28.19 -13.53
CA VAL A 525 0.29 -27.24 -13.46
C VAL A 525 0.51 -26.87 -11.99
N VAL A 526 1.76 -26.94 -11.54
CA VAL A 526 2.16 -26.43 -10.21
C VAL A 526 3.05 -25.22 -10.43
N ILE A 527 2.71 -24.09 -9.83
CA ILE A 527 3.51 -22.87 -9.84
C ILE A 527 4.08 -22.65 -8.46
N ASP A 528 5.39 -22.81 -8.31
CA ASP A 528 6.12 -22.60 -7.06
C ASP A 528 6.85 -21.26 -7.13
N GLU A 529 6.48 -20.35 -6.23
CA GLU A 529 6.78 -18.91 -6.20
C GLU A 529 5.97 -18.04 -7.19
N SER A 530 6.20 -16.73 -7.10
CA SER A 530 5.48 -15.71 -7.85
C SER A 530 5.77 -15.78 -9.35
N PHE A 531 4.71 -15.71 -10.15
CA PHE A 531 4.80 -15.54 -11.61
C PHE A 531 4.37 -14.14 -12.08
N ILE A 532 3.68 -13.38 -11.23
CA ILE A 532 2.92 -12.16 -11.57
C ILE A 532 3.76 -11.07 -12.25
N ASP A 533 5.05 -10.96 -11.93
CA ASP A 533 5.93 -9.97 -12.59
C ASP A 533 6.05 -10.19 -14.10
N GLY A 534 5.96 -11.43 -14.57
CA GLY A 534 6.03 -11.74 -15.99
C GLY A 534 4.80 -11.28 -16.79
N ALA A 535 3.71 -10.90 -16.09
CA ALA A 535 2.51 -10.37 -16.72
C ALA A 535 2.71 -8.93 -17.24
N ILE A 536 3.70 -8.20 -16.72
CA ILE A 536 4.05 -6.89 -17.26
C ILE A 536 5.03 -7.10 -18.41
N GLY A 537 4.59 -6.79 -19.63
CA GLY A 537 5.44 -6.89 -20.81
C GLY A 537 6.45 -5.76 -20.93
N ASP A 538 7.52 -6.02 -21.67
CA ASP A 538 8.53 -5.00 -21.96
C ASP A 538 7.92 -3.82 -22.74
N PRO A 539 8.17 -2.56 -22.34
CA PRO A 539 7.62 -1.41 -23.04
C PRO A 539 8.13 -1.33 -24.49
N VAL A 540 7.20 -1.12 -25.42
CA VAL A 540 7.46 -0.86 -26.83
C VAL A 540 7.26 0.63 -27.10
N LYS A 541 8.21 1.27 -27.79
CA LYS A 541 8.10 2.68 -28.18
C LYS A 541 7.99 2.80 -29.70
N VAL A 542 6.95 3.46 -30.16
CA VAL A 542 6.68 3.73 -31.58
C VAL A 542 6.69 5.24 -31.79
N ASP A 543 7.62 5.71 -32.61
CA ASP A 543 7.60 7.09 -33.11
C ASP A 543 6.64 7.15 -34.30
N VAL A 544 5.56 7.92 -34.16
CA VAL A 544 4.49 7.96 -35.16
C VAL A 544 4.94 8.67 -36.44
N ALA A 545 5.83 9.66 -36.34
CA ALA A 545 6.40 10.31 -37.52
C ALA A 545 7.33 9.35 -38.28
N ALA A 546 8.14 8.58 -37.57
CA ALA A 546 8.96 7.53 -38.17
C ALA A 546 8.11 6.41 -38.79
N LEU A 547 6.97 6.08 -38.17
CA LEU A 547 6.02 5.10 -38.71
C LEU A 547 5.43 5.57 -40.04
N LEU A 548 4.99 6.82 -40.13
CA LEU A 548 4.48 7.43 -41.37
C LEU A 548 5.53 7.48 -42.48
N GLY A 549 6.77 7.88 -42.16
CA GLY A 549 7.86 7.95 -43.14
C GLY A 549 8.42 6.60 -43.57
N SER A 550 7.99 5.50 -42.94
CA SER A 550 8.50 4.16 -43.26
C SER A 550 7.79 3.56 -44.48
N LYS A 551 8.58 3.00 -45.40
CA LYS A 551 8.04 2.30 -46.58
C LYS A 551 7.15 1.11 -46.17
N ILE A 552 6.01 0.99 -46.83
CA ILE A 552 5.10 -0.15 -46.73
C ILE A 552 5.43 -1.09 -47.90
N GLU A 553 6.00 -2.25 -47.60
CA GLU A 553 6.47 -3.21 -48.59
C GLU A 553 6.05 -4.63 -48.19
N GLY A 554 5.95 -5.53 -49.18
CA GLY A 554 5.68 -6.95 -48.94
C GLY A 554 4.21 -7.30 -48.70
N CYS A 555 3.28 -6.50 -49.24
CA CYS A 555 1.83 -6.71 -49.21
C CYS A 555 1.19 -6.34 -50.56
N SER A 556 -0.11 -6.59 -50.74
CA SER A 556 -0.86 -6.13 -51.93
C SER A 556 -1.03 -4.60 -51.93
N ASP A 557 -1.42 -4.02 -53.07
CA ASP A 557 -1.74 -2.59 -53.17
C ASP A 557 -2.91 -2.22 -52.25
N GLU A 558 -3.93 -3.09 -52.14
CA GLU A 558 -5.06 -2.90 -51.21
C GLU A 558 -4.60 -2.87 -49.74
N ASP A 559 -3.72 -3.79 -49.34
CA ASP A 559 -3.15 -3.84 -47.99
C ASP A 559 -2.28 -2.59 -47.71
N HIS A 560 -1.56 -2.11 -48.74
CA HIS A 560 -0.75 -0.89 -48.66
C HIS A 560 -1.64 0.31 -48.36
N ASP A 561 -2.64 0.57 -49.22
CA ASP A 561 -3.55 1.71 -49.09
C ASP A 561 -4.28 1.69 -47.73
N ALA A 562 -4.66 0.50 -47.25
CA ALA A 562 -5.27 0.34 -45.95
C ALA A 562 -4.32 0.74 -44.81
N VAL A 563 -3.10 0.19 -44.79
CA VAL A 563 -2.10 0.48 -43.75
C VAL A 563 -1.71 1.96 -43.77
N GLU A 564 -1.45 2.53 -44.94
CA GLU A 564 -1.09 3.95 -45.08
C GLU A 564 -2.20 4.86 -44.53
N ARG A 565 -3.44 4.63 -44.97
CA ARG A 565 -4.61 5.39 -44.52
C ARG A 565 -4.77 5.37 -43.00
N PHE A 566 -4.64 4.19 -42.38
CA PHE A 566 -4.83 4.07 -40.93
C PHE A 566 -3.62 4.54 -40.12
N ARG A 567 -2.39 4.51 -40.66
CA ARG A 567 -1.25 5.21 -40.06
C ARG A 567 -1.48 6.71 -40.01
N HIS A 568 -2.01 7.31 -41.09
CA HIS A 568 -2.36 8.74 -41.10
C HIS A 568 -3.46 9.08 -40.10
N ARG A 569 -4.50 8.25 -39.99
CA ARG A 569 -5.55 8.41 -38.97
C ARG A 569 -5.01 8.28 -37.55
N LEU A 570 -4.13 7.31 -37.30
CA LEU A 570 -3.47 7.16 -36.01
C LEU A 570 -2.65 8.40 -35.68
N ALA A 571 -1.88 8.92 -36.63
CA ALA A 571 -1.12 10.15 -36.41
C ALA A 571 -1.99 11.35 -36.08
N ALA A 572 -3.13 11.51 -36.75
CA ALA A 572 -4.12 12.53 -36.42
C ALA A 572 -4.71 12.32 -35.01
N ALA A 573 -5.07 11.08 -34.66
CA ALA A 573 -5.60 10.72 -33.35
C ALA A 573 -4.59 11.00 -32.22
N ILE A 574 -3.32 10.63 -32.40
CA ILE A 574 -2.24 10.88 -31.43
C ILE A 574 -2.00 12.39 -31.29
N LYS A 575 -2.04 13.15 -32.39
CA LYS A 575 -1.91 14.61 -32.34
C LYS A 575 -3.09 15.25 -31.58
N ALA A 576 -4.31 14.78 -31.82
CA ALA A 576 -5.50 15.27 -31.13
C ALA A 576 -5.53 14.88 -29.64
N ASN A 577 -4.99 13.71 -29.29
CA ASN A 577 -4.85 13.26 -27.91
C ASN A 577 -3.95 14.18 -27.07
N GLY A 578 -2.85 14.66 -27.67
CA GLY A 578 -1.79 15.32 -26.91
C GLY A 578 -1.01 14.35 -26.02
N ASP A 579 -0.19 14.90 -25.13
CA ASP A 579 0.61 14.10 -24.19
C ASP A 579 -0.26 13.51 -23.07
N GLY A 580 0.08 12.29 -22.65
CA GLY A 580 -0.62 11.55 -21.60
C GLY A 580 -1.22 10.22 -22.06
N PRO A 581 -2.05 9.59 -21.23
CA PRO A 581 -2.75 8.35 -21.59
C PRO A 581 -3.56 8.47 -22.88
N LEU A 582 -3.57 7.43 -23.71
CA LEU A 582 -4.35 7.43 -24.94
C LEU A 582 -5.85 7.38 -24.63
N ALA A 583 -6.59 8.39 -25.09
CA ALA A 583 -8.02 8.50 -24.93
C ALA A 583 -8.78 7.70 -26.00
N ARG A 584 -9.83 6.99 -25.57
CA ARG A 584 -10.73 6.25 -26.47
C ARG A 584 -11.42 7.17 -27.46
N ALA A 585 -11.89 8.34 -27.01
CA ALA A 585 -12.54 9.33 -27.85
C ALA A 585 -11.63 9.78 -29.01
N ALA A 586 -10.35 10.04 -28.72
CA ALA A 586 -9.39 10.46 -29.74
C ALA A 586 -9.24 9.44 -30.90
N LEU A 587 -9.35 8.14 -30.60
CA LEU A 587 -9.32 7.08 -31.62
C LEU A 587 -10.63 7.01 -32.42
N ILE A 588 -11.77 7.02 -31.74
CA ILE A 588 -13.10 6.90 -32.36
C ILE A 588 -13.39 8.10 -33.26
N ASP A 589 -13.07 9.32 -32.82
CA ASP A 589 -13.28 10.55 -33.58
C ASP A 589 -12.47 10.58 -34.89
N HIS A 590 -11.41 9.77 -34.97
CA HIS A 590 -10.57 9.60 -36.16
C HIS A 590 -10.88 8.31 -36.93
N GLY A 591 -12.01 7.65 -36.63
CA GLY A 591 -12.49 6.48 -37.34
C GLY A 591 -11.61 5.25 -37.14
N ILE A 592 -11.10 5.04 -35.92
CA ILE A 592 -10.39 3.85 -35.47
C ILE A 592 -11.25 3.13 -34.43
N ASP A 593 -11.83 2.00 -34.81
CA ASP A 593 -12.50 1.07 -33.91
C ASP A 593 -11.64 -0.18 -33.64
N ALA A 594 -12.13 -1.07 -32.79
CA ALA A 594 -11.42 -2.29 -32.42
C ALA A 594 -11.16 -3.25 -33.60
N GLU A 595 -12.14 -3.39 -34.51
CA GLU A 595 -12.06 -4.29 -35.65
C GLU A 595 -11.00 -3.80 -36.64
N VAL A 596 -11.03 -2.50 -36.96
CA VAL A 596 -10.02 -1.81 -37.76
C VAL A 596 -8.65 -1.94 -37.12
N ALA A 597 -8.51 -1.62 -35.83
CA ALA A 597 -7.22 -1.70 -35.14
C ALA A 597 -6.65 -3.12 -35.18
N ASN A 598 -7.49 -4.14 -34.98
CA ASN A 598 -7.08 -5.53 -35.06
C ASN A 598 -6.66 -5.92 -36.49
N ALA A 599 -7.45 -5.54 -37.50
CA ALA A 599 -7.15 -5.82 -38.90
C ALA A 599 -5.84 -5.16 -39.35
N VAL A 600 -5.65 -3.87 -39.06
CA VAL A 600 -4.42 -3.14 -39.40
C VAL A 600 -3.23 -3.68 -38.62
N GLY A 601 -3.40 -4.03 -37.34
CA GLY A 601 -2.34 -4.67 -36.55
C GLY A 601 -1.88 -5.99 -37.17
N TRP A 602 -2.81 -6.80 -37.68
CA TRP A 602 -2.48 -8.02 -38.40
C TRP A 602 -1.76 -7.74 -39.73
N LEU A 603 -2.21 -6.77 -40.53
CA LEU A 603 -1.52 -6.34 -41.76
C LEU A 603 -0.10 -5.83 -41.47
N GLU A 604 0.08 -5.02 -40.41
CA GLU A 604 1.37 -4.52 -39.98
C GLU A 604 2.34 -5.67 -39.67
N GLN A 605 1.85 -6.70 -38.95
CA GLN A 605 2.63 -7.90 -38.60
C GLN A 605 2.92 -8.82 -39.79
N ARG A 606 2.01 -8.97 -40.76
CA ARG A 606 2.22 -9.82 -41.94
C ARG A 606 3.40 -9.41 -42.81
N ARG A 607 3.78 -8.13 -42.77
CA ARG A 607 4.95 -7.62 -43.50
C ARG A 607 6.29 -8.10 -42.91
N VAL A 608 6.28 -8.74 -41.74
CA VAL A 608 7.44 -9.48 -41.23
C VAL A 608 7.67 -10.68 -42.14
N THR A 609 8.67 -10.56 -43.02
CA THR A 609 8.98 -11.62 -43.98
C THR A 609 9.64 -12.81 -43.27
N SER A 610 8.89 -13.88 -43.03
CA SER A 610 9.38 -15.10 -42.37
C SER A 610 10.28 -15.96 -43.26
N THR A 611 10.32 -15.69 -44.56
CA THR A 611 11.03 -16.49 -45.55
C THR A 611 12.48 -16.07 -45.78
N ILE A 612 12.98 -15.05 -45.07
CA ILE A 612 14.32 -14.48 -45.23
C ILE A 612 15.42 -15.50 -44.91
N LEU A 613 15.26 -16.29 -43.86
CA LEU A 613 16.29 -17.23 -43.41
C LEU A 613 16.04 -18.65 -43.95
N ARG A 614 17.14 -19.40 -44.12
CA ARG A 614 17.10 -20.84 -44.40
C ARG A 614 18.01 -21.60 -43.42
N PRO A 615 17.68 -22.86 -43.08
CA PRO A 615 18.49 -23.65 -42.13
C PRO A 615 19.93 -23.92 -42.56
N ASP A 616 20.22 -23.83 -43.86
CA ASP A 616 21.52 -24.12 -44.50
C ASP A 616 22.37 -22.88 -44.81
N MET A 617 21.93 -21.68 -44.40
CA MET A 617 22.68 -20.44 -44.61
C MET A 617 24.01 -20.39 -43.85
N ARG A 618 25.01 -19.79 -44.49
CA ARG A 618 26.31 -19.44 -43.88
C ARG A 618 26.19 -18.19 -43.02
N GLU A 619 27.11 -18.01 -42.07
CA GLU A 619 27.11 -16.88 -41.14
C GLU A 619 27.16 -15.50 -41.84
N SER A 620 27.88 -15.39 -42.95
CA SER A 620 27.93 -14.16 -43.78
C SER A 620 26.56 -13.82 -44.41
N GLU A 621 25.81 -14.84 -44.83
CA GLU A 621 24.48 -14.69 -45.43
C GLU A 621 23.46 -14.29 -44.35
N LEU A 622 23.54 -14.89 -43.16
CA LEU A 622 22.73 -14.54 -41.99
C LEU A 622 22.95 -13.09 -41.55
N THR A 623 24.22 -12.66 -41.52
CA THR A 623 24.59 -11.27 -41.18
C THR A 623 24.01 -10.29 -42.18
N THR A 624 24.14 -10.59 -43.48
CA THR A 624 23.61 -9.76 -44.56
C THR A 624 22.09 -9.64 -44.50
N ALA A 625 21.39 -10.77 -44.29
CA ALA A 625 19.94 -10.81 -44.15
C ALA A 625 19.45 -9.99 -42.94
N THR A 626 20.11 -10.14 -41.80
CA THR A 626 19.78 -9.41 -40.57
C THR A 626 19.97 -7.91 -40.77
N TYR A 627 21.11 -7.48 -41.31
CA TYR A 627 21.39 -6.07 -41.60
C TYR A 627 20.31 -5.43 -42.49
N ARG A 628 19.87 -6.14 -43.53
CA ARG A 628 18.88 -5.62 -44.50
C ARG A 628 17.46 -5.50 -43.96
N HIS A 629 17.05 -6.39 -43.05
CA HIS A 629 15.62 -6.55 -42.72
C HIS A 629 15.26 -6.35 -41.23
N ALA A 630 16.21 -6.40 -40.30
CA ALA A 630 15.91 -6.37 -38.87
C ALA A 630 15.20 -5.08 -38.42
N ALA A 631 15.66 -3.90 -38.90
CA ALA A 631 15.04 -2.62 -38.54
C ALA A 631 13.58 -2.54 -39.02
N ARG A 632 13.32 -2.92 -40.28
CA ARG A 632 11.97 -2.95 -40.87
C ARG A 632 11.06 -3.94 -40.13
N ASN A 633 11.54 -5.16 -39.89
CA ASN A 633 10.76 -6.17 -39.17
C ASN A 633 10.48 -5.74 -37.73
N LYS A 634 11.44 -5.09 -37.06
CA LYS A 634 11.23 -4.54 -35.72
C LYS A 634 10.11 -3.50 -35.72
N LEU A 635 10.16 -2.52 -36.63
CA LEU A 635 9.10 -1.50 -36.74
C LEU A 635 7.73 -2.13 -37.02
N ALA A 636 7.65 -3.12 -37.92
CA ALA A 636 6.42 -3.85 -38.22
C ALA A 636 5.85 -4.60 -37.00
N ARG A 637 6.72 -5.24 -36.19
CA ARG A 637 6.32 -5.90 -34.94
C ARG A 637 5.86 -4.92 -33.88
N ASP A 638 6.58 -3.81 -33.73
CA ASP A 638 6.26 -2.77 -32.74
C ASP A 638 4.94 -2.08 -33.09
N ALA A 639 4.73 -1.72 -34.36
CA ALA A 639 3.46 -1.18 -34.85
C ALA A 639 2.32 -2.19 -34.68
N GLY A 640 2.54 -3.46 -35.02
CA GLY A 640 1.56 -4.52 -34.79
C GLY A 640 1.20 -4.70 -33.31
N THR A 641 2.15 -4.51 -32.40
CA THR A 641 1.91 -4.55 -30.94
C THR A 641 1.07 -3.35 -30.51
N LEU A 642 1.40 -2.15 -31.00
CA LEU A 642 0.61 -0.94 -30.76
C LEU A 642 -0.85 -1.10 -31.20
N TRP A 643 -1.07 -1.52 -32.45
CA TRP A 643 -2.41 -1.71 -32.98
C TRP A 643 -3.22 -2.78 -32.23
N ARG A 644 -2.57 -3.88 -31.81
CA ARG A 644 -3.21 -4.91 -30.99
C ARG A 644 -3.64 -4.38 -29.63
N GLU A 645 -2.79 -3.61 -28.95
CA GLU A 645 -3.14 -3.01 -27.66
C GLU A 645 -4.24 -1.95 -27.80
N ILE A 646 -4.25 -1.19 -28.91
CA ILE A 646 -5.37 -0.30 -29.25
C ILE A 646 -6.65 -1.12 -29.44
N ALA A 647 -6.62 -2.23 -30.17
CA ALA A 647 -7.79 -3.08 -30.37
C ALA A 647 -8.33 -3.64 -29.05
N ILE A 648 -7.46 -4.13 -28.16
CA ILE A 648 -7.85 -4.60 -26.82
C ILE A 648 -8.49 -3.46 -26.02
N PHE A 649 -7.86 -2.29 -25.99
CA PHE A 649 -8.40 -1.11 -25.29
C PHE A 649 -9.79 -0.69 -25.83
N LEU A 650 -9.99 -0.77 -27.15
CA LEU A 650 -11.25 -0.49 -27.82
C LEU A 650 -12.28 -1.64 -27.74
N GLU A 651 -11.93 -2.81 -27.21
CA GLU A 651 -12.89 -3.88 -26.86
C GLU A 651 -13.33 -3.80 -25.39
N GLU A 652 -12.41 -3.38 -24.51
CA GLU A 652 -12.64 -3.29 -23.07
C GLU A 652 -13.84 -2.38 -22.68
N TRP A 653 -14.25 -1.43 -23.52
CA TRP A 653 -15.44 -0.60 -23.24
C TRP A 653 -16.75 -1.40 -23.23
N LYS A 654 -16.84 -2.50 -23.98
CA LYS A 654 -18.06 -3.35 -24.03
C LYS A 654 -18.38 -3.99 -22.67
N ILE A 655 -17.39 -4.04 -21.79
CA ILE A 655 -17.46 -4.61 -20.44
C ILE A 655 -17.13 -3.57 -19.35
N GLU A 656 -17.17 -2.28 -19.68
CA GLU A 656 -16.85 -1.16 -18.77
C GLU A 656 -17.71 -1.16 -17.49
N SER A 657 -18.95 -1.64 -17.58
CA SER A 657 -19.84 -1.86 -16.43
C SER A 657 -19.28 -2.86 -15.40
N THR A 658 -18.43 -3.78 -15.84
CA THR A 658 -17.80 -4.82 -15.01
C THR A 658 -16.42 -4.39 -14.52
N ILE A 659 -15.61 -3.78 -15.38
CA ILE A 659 -14.19 -3.50 -15.10
C ILE A 659 -13.88 -2.04 -14.74
N GLY A 660 -14.91 -1.20 -14.68
CA GLY A 660 -14.82 0.24 -14.41
C GLY A 660 -14.35 1.04 -15.62
N ASP A 661 -14.26 2.37 -15.47
CA ASP A 661 -13.94 3.35 -16.52
C ASP A 661 -12.75 2.92 -17.42
N ARG A 662 -12.94 2.98 -18.74
CA ARG A 662 -11.95 2.71 -19.79
C ARG A 662 -11.90 3.82 -20.83
N SER A 663 -12.19 5.06 -20.43
CA SER A 663 -12.07 6.24 -21.28
C SER A 663 -10.63 6.54 -21.70
N GLN A 664 -9.66 6.14 -20.87
CA GLN A 664 -8.23 6.29 -21.12
C GLN A 664 -7.49 4.97 -20.91
N SER A 665 -6.43 4.74 -21.70
CA SER A 665 -5.62 3.53 -21.62
C SER A 665 -4.61 3.59 -20.48
N GLY A 666 -4.56 2.53 -19.67
CA GLY A 666 -3.48 2.30 -18.70
C GLY A 666 -2.22 1.66 -19.30
N ARG A 667 -2.27 1.27 -20.58
CA ARG A 667 -1.20 0.52 -21.27
C ARG A 667 -0.56 1.32 -22.40
N VAL A 668 -1.22 2.35 -22.91
CA VAL A 668 -0.74 3.18 -24.03
C VAL A 668 -0.66 4.65 -23.61
N THR A 669 0.53 5.24 -23.75
CA THR A 669 0.81 6.63 -23.35
C THR A 669 1.54 7.37 -24.46
N VAL A 670 1.18 8.63 -24.68
CA VAL A 670 1.76 9.53 -25.68
C VAL A 670 2.68 10.54 -25.00
N GLU A 671 3.86 10.74 -25.56
CA GLU A 671 4.81 11.78 -25.13
C GLU A 671 5.56 12.33 -26.35
N GLY A 672 5.36 13.61 -26.69
CA GLY A 672 6.05 14.28 -27.80
C GLY A 672 5.83 13.57 -29.16
N GLY A 673 4.63 13.04 -29.40
CA GLY A 673 4.30 12.28 -30.61
C GLY A 673 4.85 10.84 -30.66
N LYS A 674 5.51 10.38 -29.59
CA LYS A 674 5.95 8.98 -29.43
C LYS A 674 4.95 8.24 -28.56
N VAL A 675 4.57 7.04 -28.99
CA VAL A 675 3.64 6.19 -28.26
C VAL A 675 4.42 5.10 -27.54
N SER A 676 4.29 5.06 -26.21
CA SER A 676 4.81 3.98 -25.37
C SER A 676 3.68 3.01 -25.05
N VAL A 677 3.94 1.72 -25.25
CA VAL A 677 2.99 0.63 -25.04
C VAL A 677 3.59 -0.34 -24.03
N THR A 678 2.95 -0.53 -22.89
CA THR A 678 3.33 -1.53 -21.89
C THR A 678 2.23 -2.59 -21.83
N PRO A 679 2.37 -3.70 -22.59
CA PRO A 679 1.31 -4.67 -22.74
C PRO A 679 1.14 -5.53 -21.48
N LEU A 680 -0.10 -5.92 -21.18
CA LEU A 680 -0.39 -6.95 -20.20
C LEU A 680 -0.27 -8.32 -20.87
N ARG A 681 0.74 -9.11 -20.49
CA ARG A 681 0.90 -10.50 -20.90
C ARG A 681 0.07 -11.39 -19.98
N THR A 682 -0.87 -12.13 -20.55
CA THR A 682 -1.63 -13.14 -19.81
C THR A 682 -0.99 -14.51 -19.95
N VAL A 683 -1.20 -15.40 -18.98
CA VAL A 683 -0.81 -16.80 -19.11
C VAL A 683 -1.49 -17.37 -20.36
N HIS A 684 -0.67 -17.83 -21.29
CA HIS A 684 -1.14 -18.27 -22.59
C HIS A 684 -2.14 -19.43 -22.42
N PRO A 685 -3.27 -19.44 -23.14
CA PRO A 685 -4.34 -20.43 -22.93
C PRO A 685 -3.89 -21.89 -22.99
N SER A 686 -2.83 -22.19 -23.75
CA SER A 686 -2.23 -23.53 -23.79
C SER A 686 -1.63 -24.01 -22.47
N TRP A 687 -1.49 -23.17 -21.44
CA TRP A 687 -1.08 -23.57 -20.09
C TRP A 687 -2.27 -23.68 -19.13
N ARG A 688 -3.46 -23.26 -19.56
CA ARG A 688 -4.70 -23.20 -18.75
C ARG A 688 -5.65 -24.37 -19.05
N ASP A 689 -5.17 -25.38 -19.78
CA ASP A 689 -5.90 -26.61 -20.15
C ASP A 689 -5.82 -27.71 -19.07
N ALA A 690 -5.44 -27.32 -17.85
CA ALA A 690 -5.31 -28.19 -16.68
C ALA A 690 -5.51 -27.37 -15.39
N PRO A 691 -5.98 -28.01 -14.30
CA PRO A 691 -6.03 -27.38 -12.98
C PRO A 691 -4.63 -26.89 -12.56
N THR A 692 -4.60 -25.72 -11.90
CA THR A 692 -3.35 -25.06 -11.51
C THR A 692 -3.29 -24.85 -10.00
N LEU A 693 -2.17 -25.25 -9.38
CA LEU A 693 -1.88 -24.98 -7.97
C LEU A 693 -0.75 -23.97 -7.86
N VAL A 694 -1.02 -22.81 -7.27
CA VAL A 694 -0.04 -21.75 -7.02
C VAL A 694 0.39 -21.79 -5.56
N LEU A 695 1.69 -21.99 -5.31
CA LEU A 695 2.34 -22.03 -4.00
C LEU A 695 3.31 -20.85 -3.89
N ASP A 696 2.89 -19.74 -3.29
CA ASP A 696 3.71 -18.52 -3.19
C ASP A 696 3.51 -17.86 -1.83
N ALA A 697 4.59 -17.64 -1.08
CA ALA A 697 4.55 -16.98 0.23
C ALA A 697 3.96 -15.56 0.18
N THR A 698 4.03 -14.95 -0.98
CA THR A 698 3.72 -13.54 -1.26
C THR A 698 2.68 -13.38 -2.36
N ALA A 699 1.88 -14.43 -2.61
CA ALA A 699 0.86 -14.42 -3.65
C ALA A 699 -0.06 -13.18 -3.50
N PRO A 700 -0.32 -12.42 -4.58
CA PRO A 700 -1.27 -11.33 -4.51
C PRO A 700 -2.71 -11.85 -4.42
N PRO A 701 -3.69 -10.96 -4.19
CA PRO A 701 -5.10 -11.35 -4.17
C PRO A 701 -5.55 -12.06 -5.46
N ALA A 702 -6.56 -12.92 -5.33
CA ALA A 702 -7.14 -13.74 -6.38
C ALA A 702 -7.52 -12.93 -7.61
N SER A 703 -8.01 -11.71 -7.42
CA SER A 703 -8.36 -10.78 -8.49
C SER A 703 -7.16 -10.43 -9.37
N LEU A 704 -5.97 -10.23 -8.79
CA LEU A 704 -4.76 -9.92 -9.56
C LEU A 704 -4.23 -11.16 -10.28
N ILE A 705 -4.32 -12.34 -9.64
CA ILE A 705 -3.97 -13.62 -10.26
C ILE A 705 -4.91 -13.90 -11.45
N ALA A 706 -6.21 -13.65 -11.31
CA ALA A 706 -7.19 -13.81 -12.38
C ALA A 706 -6.86 -12.92 -13.59
N ILE A 707 -6.53 -11.65 -13.37
CA ILE A 707 -6.09 -10.74 -14.45
C ILE A 707 -4.83 -11.29 -15.15
N ALA A 708 -3.85 -11.79 -14.40
CA ALA A 708 -2.65 -12.41 -14.97
C ALA A 708 -2.95 -13.69 -15.78
N LEU A 709 -4.05 -14.38 -15.50
CA LEU A 709 -4.55 -15.52 -16.27
C LEU A 709 -5.39 -15.09 -17.49
N GLY A 710 -5.69 -13.80 -17.65
CA GLY A 710 -6.57 -13.28 -18.69
C GLY A 710 -8.06 -13.52 -18.38
N GLU A 711 -8.40 -13.56 -17.10
CA GLU A 711 -9.75 -13.78 -16.60
C GLU A 711 -10.24 -12.55 -15.84
N ILE A 712 -11.55 -12.32 -15.86
CA ILE A 712 -12.20 -11.23 -15.13
C ILE A 712 -13.13 -11.86 -14.10
N GLN A 713 -12.93 -11.49 -12.83
CA GLN A 713 -13.85 -11.91 -11.78
C GLN A 713 -15.14 -11.11 -11.87
N THR A 714 -16.24 -11.76 -12.23
CA THR A 714 -17.59 -11.19 -12.12
C THR A 714 -18.27 -11.70 -10.84
N PRO A 715 -19.12 -10.89 -10.18
CA PRO A 715 -19.86 -11.35 -9.00
C PRO A 715 -20.79 -12.54 -9.27
N ASP A 716 -21.27 -12.65 -10.51
CA ASP A 716 -22.29 -13.63 -10.92
C ASP A 716 -21.71 -15.01 -11.31
N LEU A 717 -20.37 -15.12 -11.43
CA LEU A 717 -19.71 -16.37 -11.80
C LEU A 717 -18.82 -16.90 -10.67
N PRO A 718 -18.72 -18.24 -10.51
CA PRO A 718 -17.75 -18.84 -9.60
C PRO A 718 -16.33 -18.33 -9.89
N PRO A 719 -15.52 -18.06 -8.84
CA PRO A 719 -14.20 -17.52 -9.04
C PRO A 719 -13.27 -18.52 -9.71
N VAL A 720 -12.58 -18.08 -10.76
CA VAL A 720 -11.57 -18.89 -11.46
C VAL A 720 -10.39 -19.20 -10.54
N VAL A 721 -10.06 -18.26 -9.65
CA VAL A 721 -8.98 -18.39 -8.67
C VAL A 721 -9.59 -18.48 -7.28
N THR A 722 -9.38 -19.62 -6.61
CA THR A 722 -9.74 -19.82 -5.21
C THR A 722 -8.52 -19.61 -4.32
N GLU A 723 -8.58 -18.61 -3.45
CA GLU A 723 -7.58 -18.42 -2.39
C GLU A 723 -7.84 -19.37 -1.22
N GLN A 724 -6.81 -20.08 -0.79
CA GLN A 724 -6.80 -20.87 0.44
C GLN A 724 -6.33 -20.03 1.63
N PRO A 725 -6.71 -20.39 2.86
CA PRO A 725 -6.14 -19.80 4.07
C PRO A 725 -4.61 -19.85 4.05
N VAL A 726 -3.99 -18.83 4.65
CA VAL A 726 -2.53 -18.73 4.76
C VAL A 726 -2.00 -19.93 5.55
N VAL A 727 -1.00 -20.62 5.01
CA VAL A 727 -0.29 -21.71 5.67
C VAL A 727 1.02 -21.14 6.24
N ALA A 728 1.01 -20.81 7.53
CA ALA A 728 2.14 -20.25 8.25
C ALA A 728 2.35 -21.00 9.57
N ALA A 729 3.61 -21.24 9.94
CA ALA A 729 3.98 -22.06 11.09
C ALA A 729 4.39 -21.18 12.27
N LYS A 730 3.96 -21.54 13.49
CA LYS A 730 4.42 -20.90 14.73
C LYS A 730 5.92 -21.10 14.87
N TRP A 731 6.62 -20.03 15.27
CA TRP A 731 8.04 -20.10 15.51
C TRP A 731 8.29 -20.64 16.92
N PRO A 732 9.27 -21.54 17.12
CA PRO A 732 9.61 -22.07 18.43
C PRO A 732 10.02 -20.99 19.44
N ASP A 733 9.84 -21.27 20.74
CA ASP A 733 10.16 -20.33 21.84
C ASP A 733 11.64 -19.93 21.91
N HIS A 734 12.54 -20.75 21.33
CA HIS A 734 13.98 -20.45 21.23
C HIS A 734 14.34 -19.53 20.06
N VAL A 735 13.36 -19.06 19.29
CA VAL A 735 13.54 -18.06 18.23
C VAL A 735 13.29 -16.67 18.80
N ARG A 736 14.29 -15.79 18.74
CA ARG A 736 14.16 -14.39 19.19
C ARG A 736 14.08 -13.42 18.02
N VAL A 737 13.09 -12.55 18.05
CA VAL A 737 12.83 -11.58 16.96
C VAL A 737 12.84 -10.18 17.53
N ARG A 738 13.71 -9.34 16.99
CA ARG A 738 13.79 -7.94 17.36
C ARG A 738 13.61 -7.07 16.14
N GLN A 739 12.69 -6.11 16.22
CA GLN A 739 12.52 -5.09 15.20
C GLN A 739 13.10 -3.77 15.67
N ILE A 740 14.01 -3.20 14.88
CA ILE A 740 14.72 -1.95 15.19
C ILE A 740 14.15 -0.84 14.31
N ILE A 741 13.45 0.11 14.94
CA ILE A 741 12.81 1.25 14.29
C ILE A 741 13.66 2.52 14.37
N GLY A 742 13.46 3.44 13.43
CA GLY A 742 14.18 4.72 13.34
C GLY A 742 15.60 4.61 12.76
N ALA A 743 16.00 3.43 12.26
CA ALA A 743 17.33 3.23 11.71
C ALA A 743 17.55 4.03 10.41
N PRO A 744 18.77 4.53 10.14
CA PRO A 744 19.09 5.34 8.95
C PRO A 744 19.30 4.47 7.70
N VAL A 745 18.36 3.56 7.44
CA VAL A 745 18.49 2.45 6.47
C VAL A 745 17.63 2.63 5.22
N SER A 746 17.09 3.82 4.96
CA SER A 746 16.48 4.12 3.66
C SER A 746 17.56 4.27 2.59
N MET A 747 17.24 4.00 1.32
CA MET A 747 18.20 4.15 0.22
C MET A 747 18.83 5.54 0.15
N SER A 748 18.07 6.60 0.46
CA SER A 748 18.60 7.98 0.57
C SER A 748 19.56 8.15 1.75
N LYS A 749 19.20 7.66 2.94
CA LYS A 749 20.05 7.74 4.14
C LYS A 749 21.31 6.89 4.05
N LEU A 750 21.32 5.88 3.18
CA LEU A 750 22.49 5.05 2.86
C LEU A 750 23.30 5.60 1.66
N GLY A 751 22.89 6.72 1.07
CA GLY A 751 23.61 7.36 -0.05
C GLY A 751 23.55 6.57 -1.35
N LEU A 752 22.48 5.81 -1.60
CA LEU A 752 22.28 5.09 -2.86
C LEU A 752 21.65 5.94 -3.97
N TRP A 753 20.97 7.03 -3.61
CA TRP A 753 20.31 7.94 -4.55
C TRP A 753 20.83 9.39 -4.48
N GLU A 754 21.60 9.70 -3.44
CA GLU A 754 22.10 11.03 -3.13
C GLU A 754 23.62 10.97 -2.90
N ALA A 755 24.21 12.09 -2.44
CA ALA A 755 25.60 12.10 -2.01
C ALA A 755 25.90 10.97 -1.00
N PRO A 756 27.09 10.34 -1.07
CA PRO A 756 27.49 9.28 -0.17
C PRO A 756 27.26 9.64 1.31
N LYS A 757 26.72 8.70 2.07
CA LYS A 757 26.46 8.85 3.52
C LYS A 757 27.37 7.89 4.32
N PRO A 758 28.70 8.09 4.31
CA PRO A 758 29.66 7.12 4.83
C PRO A 758 29.46 6.82 6.31
N ARG A 759 29.01 7.80 7.12
CA ARG A 759 28.74 7.60 8.54
C ARG A 759 27.58 6.62 8.80
N ASN A 760 26.47 6.75 8.08
CA ASN A 760 25.32 5.86 8.24
C ASN A 760 25.66 4.44 7.80
N VAL A 761 26.37 4.31 6.67
CA VAL A 761 26.86 3.00 6.18
C VAL A 761 27.80 2.38 7.21
N LEU A 762 28.74 3.15 7.76
CA LEU A 762 29.66 2.69 8.79
C LEU A 762 28.92 2.20 10.05
N ASP A 763 27.92 2.94 10.55
CA ASP A 763 27.18 2.56 11.76
C ASP A 763 26.37 1.25 11.53
N VAL A 764 25.84 1.06 10.32
CA VAL A 764 25.19 -0.21 9.92
C VAL A 764 26.20 -1.36 9.81
N VAL A 765 27.38 -1.12 9.21
CA VAL A 765 28.46 -2.12 9.14
C VAL A 765 28.94 -2.51 10.54
N ARG A 766 29.09 -1.53 11.44
CA ARG A 766 29.39 -1.78 12.87
C ARG A 766 28.33 -2.66 13.52
N PHE A 767 27.06 -2.45 13.21
CA PHE A 767 25.99 -3.31 13.73
C PHE A 767 26.16 -4.75 13.25
N VAL A 768 26.38 -4.95 11.95
CA VAL A 768 26.66 -6.28 11.40
C VAL A 768 27.89 -6.91 12.04
N ARG A 769 29.00 -6.17 12.18
CA ARG A 769 30.23 -6.65 12.82
C ARG A 769 30.03 -7.09 14.25
N LEU A 770 29.32 -6.27 15.04
CA LEU A 770 29.03 -6.58 16.43
C LEU A 770 28.21 -7.87 16.55
N ARG A 771 27.13 -7.99 15.77
CA ARG A 771 26.28 -9.19 15.75
C ARG A 771 27.04 -10.43 15.28
N ALA A 772 27.90 -10.28 14.26
CA ALA A 772 28.75 -11.35 13.76
C ALA A 772 29.79 -11.80 14.81
N ALA A 773 30.38 -10.86 15.55
CA ALA A 773 31.33 -11.15 16.61
C ALA A 773 30.69 -11.88 17.80
N LEU A 774 29.46 -11.49 18.16
CA LEU A 774 28.69 -12.14 19.23
C LEU A 774 28.23 -13.56 18.88
N ALA A 775 27.99 -13.83 17.59
CA ALA A 775 27.61 -15.15 17.10
C ALA A 775 28.80 -16.05 16.77
N ALA A 776 30.02 -15.51 16.67
CA ALA A 776 31.20 -16.27 16.28
C ALA A 776 31.45 -17.45 17.25
N PRO A 777 31.85 -18.63 16.74
CA PRO A 777 32.25 -18.91 15.35
C PRO A 777 31.10 -19.20 14.38
N SER A 778 29.84 -19.20 14.84
CA SER A 778 28.68 -19.49 14.00
C SER A 778 28.50 -18.44 12.90
N GLN A 779 27.93 -18.88 11.77
CA GLN A 779 27.62 -18.00 10.66
C GLN A 779 26.33 -17.21 10.92
N ILE A 780 26.27 -15.97 10.41
CA ILE A 780 25.05 -15.15 10.39
C ILE A 780 24.72 -14.74 8.96
N GLY A 781 23.43 -14.51 8.69
CA GLY A 781 22.94 -13.96 7.43
C GLY A 781 22.75 -12.45 7.49
N VAL A 782 22.98 -11.76 6.37
CA VAL A 782 22.62 -10.36 6.18
C VAL A 782 21.89 -10.20 4.84
N VAL A 783 20.74 -9.53 4.86
CA VAL A 783 19.98 -9.16 3.67
C VAL A 783 19.82 -7.64 3.59
N THR A 784 20.25 -7.01 2.49
CA THR A 784 20.09 -5.56 2.28
C THR A 784 20.01 -5.18 0.79
N TYR A 785 20.18 -3.90 0.44
CA TYR A 785 20.22 -3.47 -0.95
C TYR A 785 21.52 -3.90 -1.63
N LYS A 786 21.44 -4.26 -2.92
CA LYS A 786 22.62 -4.59 -3.72
C LYS A 786 23.69 -3.50 -3.68
N GLY A 787 23.29 -2.24 -3.86
CA GLY A 787 24.22 -1.11 -3.83
C GLY A 787 24.92 -0.91 -2.48
N VAL A 788 24.30 -1.31 -1.35
CA VAL A 788 24.99 -1.29 -0.04
C VAL A 788 26.03 -2.39 0.01
N LEU A 789 25.70 -3.62 -0.44
CA LEU A 789 26.67 -4.71 -0.50
C LEU A 789 27.88 -4.34 -1.37
N ASP A 790 27.64 -3.68 -2.49
CA ASP A 790 28.70 -3.18 -3.38
C ASP A 790 29.59 -2.14 -2.65
N GLN A 791 29.00 -1.23 -1.86
CA GLN A 791 29.74 -0.23 -1.06
C GLN A 791 30.57 -0.83 0.08
N ILE A 792 30.12 -1.93 0.68
CA ILE A 792 30.76 -2.56 1.85
C ILE A 792 31.55 -3.83 1.50
N ALA A 793 31.78 -4.07 0.22
CA ALA A 793 32.55 -5.21 -0.26
C ALA A 793 33.92 -5.28 0.44
N GLY A 794 34.25 -6.45 0.99
CA GLY A 794 35.49 -6.67 1.75
C GLY A 794 35.50 -6.15 3.20
N GLN A 795 34.43 -5.50 3.67
CA GLN A 795 34.35 -4.98 5.05
C GLN A 795 33.61 -5.90 6.02
N LEU A 796 32.92 -6.92 5.49
CA LEU A 796 32.13 -7.88 6.26
C LEU A 796 33.00 -8.99 6.85
N PRO A 797 32.76 -9.42 8.10
CA PRO A 797 33.45 -10.57 8.70
C PRO A 797 33.27 -11.87 7.92
N ALA A 798 34.22 -12.79 8.04
CA ALA A 798 34.23 -14.07 7.30
C ALA A 798 33.04 -14.99 7.64
N ASN A 799 32.46 -14.86 8.85
CA ASN A 799 31.28 -15.62 9.26
C ASN A 799 29.94 -14.96 8.83
N VAL A 800 29.96 -14.00 7.90
CA VAL A 800 28.75 -13.35 7.38
C VAL A 800 28.43 -13.82 5.96
N ILE A 801 27.23 -14.36 5.77
CA ILE A 801 26.65 -14.63 4.45
C ILE A 801 25.81 -13.42 4.05
N ALA A 802 26.14 -12.75 2.95
CA ALA A 802 25.42 -11.56 2.49
C ALA A 802 24.58 -11.86 1.23
N ARG A 803 23.33 -11.40 1.23
CA ARG A 803 22.39 -11.45 0.10
C ARG A 803 21.67 -10.12 -0.06
N HIS A 804 21.03 -9.91 -1.21
CA HIS A 804 20.30 -8.68 -1.48
C HIS A 804 18.85 -8.90 -1.86
N PHE A 805 18.01 -7.89 -1.59
CA PHE A 805 16.64 -7.82 -2.08
C PHE A 805 16.58 -7.95 -3.61
N GLY A 806 15.54 -8.61 -4.12
CA GLY A 806 15.32 -8.93 -5.53
C GLY A 806 15.97 -10.23 -5.98
N ALA A 807 16.72 -10.92 -5.12
CA ALA A 807 17.39 -12.17 -5.43
C ALA A 807 17.38 -13.16 -4.25
N LEU A 808 16.22 -13.34 -3.59
CA LEU A 808 16.09 -14.20 -2.39
C LEU A 808 15.28 -15.47 -2.64
N ALA A 809 14.35 -15.45 -3.61
CA ALA A 809 13.47 -16.57 -3.89
C ALA A 809 14.26 -17.87 -4.19
N GLY A 810 13.89 -18.95 -3.48
CA GLY A 810 14.49 -20.28 -3.59
C GLY A 810 15.93 -20.46 -3.07
N MET A 811 16.56 -19.47 -2.43
CA MET A 811 17.88 -19.66 -1.81
C MET A 811 17.83 -20.37 -0.46
N ASN A 812 18.79 -21.27 -0.21
CA ASN A 812 18.87 -22.11 1.01
C ASN A 812 20.17 -21.90 1.81
N ASP A 813 21.07 -21.02 1.37
CA ASP A 813 22.40 -20.81 1.96
C ASP A 813 22.40 -20.17 3.36
N MET A 814 21.25 -19.65 3.81
CA MET A 814 21.08 -19.08 5.15
C MET A 814 20.24 -19.98 6.07
N GLN A 815 19.94 -21.23 5.69
CA GLN A 815 19.04 -22.09 6.47
C GLN A 815 19.63 -22.57 7.81
N ASP A 816 20.96 -22.55 7.95
CA ASP A 816 21.70 -23.10 9.10
C ASP A 816 22.41 -21.99 9.91
N VAL A 817 22.11 -20.72 9.64
CA VAL A 817 22.76 -19.59 10.33
C VAL A 817 22.23 -19.42 11.76
N ALA A 818 23.10 -19.00 12.68
CA ALA A 818 22.69 -18.74 14.06
C ALA A 818 21.80 -17.49 14.20
N GLY A 819 21.84 -16.60 13.22
CA GLY A 819 20.89 -15.50 13.13
C GLY A 819 20.94 -14.72 11.83
N LEU A 820 19.94 -13.87 11.62
CA LEU A 820 19.72 -13.12 10.39
C LEU A 820 19.48 -11.63 10.69
N ILE A 821 20.10 -10.76 9.90
CA ILE A 821 19.87 -9.31 9.93
C ILE A 821 19.26 -8.88 8.59
N VAL A 822 18.06 -8.29 8.63
CA VAL A 822 17.40 -7.70 7.46
C VAL A 822 17.47 -6.18 7.56
N ILE A 823 18.15 -5.52 6.62
CA ILE A 823 18.50 -4.10 6.68
C ILE A 823 17.79 -3.31 5.58
N GLY A 824 16.89 -2.42 5.98
CA GLY A 824 16.12 -1.56 5.08
C GLY A 824 14.88 -2.26 4.53
N ARG A 825 14.29 -1.66 3.50
CA ARG A 825 13.12 -2.18 2.78
C ARG A 825 13.11 -1.76 1.32
N PRO A 826 12.70 -2.60 0.36
CA PRO A 826 12.33 -2.09 -0.96
C PRO A 826 11.19 -1.09 -0.80
N ALA A 827 11.37 0.13 -1.29
CA ALA A 827 10.39 1.20 -1.19
C ALA A 827 10.21 1.80 -2.60
N PRO A 828 9.29 1.26 -3.42
CA PRO A 828 9.08 1.78 -4.76
C PRO A 828 8.51 3.20 -4.69
N ARG A 829 8.76 4.00 -5.72
CA ARG A 829 8.08 5.30 -5.86
C ARG A 829 6.60 5.08 -6.16
N ARG A 830 5.76 6.01 -5.71
CA ARG A 830 4.32 5.99 -5.98
C ARG A 830 4.02 5.81 -7.47
N SER A 831 4.64 6.65 -8.32
CA SER A 831 4.47 6.61 -9.77
C SER A 831 4.90 5.29 -10.41
N ALA A 832 5.90 4.61 -9.85
CA ALA A 832 6.32 3.29 -10.35
C ALA A 832 5.27 2.22 -10.05
N VAL A 833 4.65 2.25 -8.87
CA VAL A 833 3.54 1.34 -8.52
C VAL A 833 2.30 1.66 -9.34
N GLU A 834 1.95 2.93 -9.49
CA GLU A 834 0.82 3.39 -10.30
C GLU A 834 0.97 3.00 -11.78
N ALA A 835 2.19 3.05 -12.33
CA ALA A 835 2.47 2.57 -13.69
C ALA A 835 2.21 1.07 -13.83
N LEU A 836 2.69 0.25 -12.90
CA LEU A 836 2.43 -1.20 -12.90
C LEU A 836 0.93 -1.50 -12.72
N ALA A 837 0.29 -0.79 -11.79
CA ALA A 837 -1.14 -0.93 -11.52
C ALA A 837 -1.99 -0.53 -12.72
N SER A 838 -1.59 0.50 -13.47
CA SER A 838 -2.29 0.95 -14.68
C SER A 838 -2.33 -0.13 -15.76
N VAL A 839 -1.26 -0.93 -15.89
CA VAL A 839 -1.20 -2.05 -16.84
C VAL A 839 -2.21 -3.14 -16.48
N PHE A 840 -2.24 -3.55 -15.21
CA PHE A 840 -3.22 -4.53 -14.70
C PHE A 840 -4.65 -4.00 -14.76
N ALA A 841 -4.85 -2.73 -14.38
CA ALA A 841 -6.15 -2.09 -14.37
C ALA A 841 -6.65 -1.77 -15.78
N GLY A 842 -5.81 -1.70 -16.80
CA GLY A 842 -6.21 -1.28 -18.16
C GLY A 842 -6.57 0.21 -18.30
N ARG A 843 -6.59 0.96 -17.19
CA ARG A 843 -6.84 2.40 -17.10
C ARG A 843 -5.73 3.09 -16.30
N PRO A 844 -5.53 4.41 -16.45
CA PRO A 844 -4.65 5.16 -15.56
C PRO A 844 -5.06 4.98 -14.09
N VAL A 845 -4.08 4.64 -13.26
CA VAL A 845 -4.20 4.60 -11.81
C VAL A 845 -3.44 5.80 -11.24
N SER A 846 -4.14 6.62 -10.46
CA SER A 846 -3.58 7.71 -9.68
C SER A 846 -4.26 7.72 -8.32
N GLY A 847 -3.52 7.96 -7.25
CA GLY A 847 -4.12 8.19 -5.94
C GLY A 847 -3.96 9.62 -5.41
N GLY A 848 -3.69 10.61 -6.27
CA GLY A 848 -3.59 12.03 -5.91
C GLY A 848 -2.20 12.66 -6.10
N GLU A 849 -2.06 13.92 -5.68
CA GLU A 849 -0.81 14.69 -5.80
C GLU A 849 0.21 14.27 -4.72
N GLY A 850 1.37 13.74 -5.12
CA GLY A 850 2.47 13.48 -4.19
C GLY A 850 3.44 12.39 -4.64
N HIS A 851 4.71 12.53 -4.24
CA HIS A 851 5.75 11.54 -4.57
C HIS A 851 5.73 10.27 -3.69
N PHE A 852 5.16 10.38 -2.49
CA PHE A 852 5.13 9.31 -1.48
C PHE A 852 3.70 8.76 -1.30
N PHE A 853 3.62 7.55 -0.76
CA PHE A 853 2.35 6.94 -0.37
C PHE A 853 1.75 7.63 0.85
N ASP A 854 0.44 7.47 1.02
CA ASP A 854 -0.26 8.00 2.17
C ASP A 854 0.14 7.20 3.42
N LYS A 855 0.36 7.91 4.52
CA LYS A 855 0.73 7.30 5.80
C LYS A 855 -0.52 7.01 6.62
N HIS A 856 -0.69 5.76 6.99
CA HIS A 856 -1.78 5.31 7.86
C HIS A 856 -1.20 4.84 9.21
N PRO A 857 -1.96 4.98 10.31
CA PRO A 857 -1.62 4.35 11.57
C PRO A 857 -1.50 2.82 11.41
N GLY A 858 -0.50 2.23 12.05
CA GLY A 858 -0.31 0.80 12.12
C GLY A 858 0.28 0.37 13.45
N GLY A 859 0.44 -0.94 13.63
CA GLY A 859 0.92 -1.53 14.86
C GLY A 859 1.80 -2.75 14.61
N ILE A 860 2.96 -2.80 15.27
CA ILE A 860 3.81 -3.99 15.36
C ILE A 860 3.30 -4.81 16.53
N GLN A 861 2.87 -6.05 16.25
CA GLN A 861 2.40 -6.97 17.30
C GLN A 861 3.59 -7.62 18.01
N LEU A 862 3.61 -7.53 19.34
CA LEU A 862 4.56 -8.24 20.19
C LEU A 862 4.03 -9.61 20.59
N ALA A 863 4.93 -10.52 20.95
CA ALA A 863 4.63 -11.90 21.34
C ALA A 863 3.74 -12.00 22.60
N ASP A 864 3.80 -10.98 23.46
CA ASP A 864 2.93 -10.86 24.65
C ASP A 864 1.53 -10.29 24.32
N GLY A 865 1.25 -10.03 23.04
CA GLY A 865 0.00 -9.47 22.56
C GLY A 865 -0.06 -7.94 22.60
N SER A 866 0.92 -7.26 23.18
CA SER A 866 1.00 -5.80 23.15
C SER A 866 1.34 -5.29 21.75
N VAL A 867 1.06 -4.01 21.49
CA VAL A 867 1.21 -3.43 20.15
C VAL A 867 2.00 -2.13 20.22
N VAL A 868 3.05 -2.04 19.41
CA VAL A 868 3.86 -0.82 19.27
C VAL A 868 3.39 -0.03 18.05
N ALA A 869 2.95 1.21 18.27
CA ALA A 869 2.49 2.08 17.19
C ALA A 869 3.58 2.36 16.16
N THR A 870 3.20 2.33 14.88
CA THR A 870 4.04 2.72 13.75
C THR A 870 3.18 3.37 12.66
N THR A 871 3.80 3.80 11.57
CA THR A 871 3.12 4.28 10.37
C THR A 871 3.34 3.33 9.20
N ILE A 872 2.28 2.99 8.48
CA ILE A 872 2.34 2.18 7.27
C ILE A 872 2.08 3.05 6.03
N ASP A 873 2.88 2.82 5.00
CA ASP A 873 2.65 3.37 3.67
C ASP A 873 1.53 2.57 3.00
N ARG A 874 0.50 3.23 2.46
CA ARG A 874 -0.61 2.57 1.75
C ARG A 874 -1.01 3.35 0.49
N HIS A 875 -1.44 2.64 -0.53
CA HIS A 875 -2.09 3.22 -1.69
C HIS A 875 -3.63 3.09 -1.58
N PRO A 876 -4.42 4.11 -1.96
CA PRO A 876 -5.89 4.03 -1.88
C PRO A 876 -6.50 3.07 -2.91
N GLU A 877 -5.84 2.92 -4.07
CA GLU A 877 -6.28 2.00 -5.13
C GLU A 877 -5.83 0.55 -4.83
N PRO A 878 -6.74 -0.45 -4.83
CA PRO A 878 -6.45 -1.83 -4.39
C PRO A 878 -5.39 -2.60 -5.18
N ILE A 879 -5.34 -2.48 -6.51
CA ILE A 879 -4.34 -3.15 -7.36
C ILE A 879 -2.96 -2.56 -7.06
N ALA A 880 -2.87 -1.23 -7.00
CA ALA A 880 -1.64 -0.54 -6.63
C ALA A 880 -1.19 -0.90 -5.21
N GLU A 881 -2.11 -1.00 -4.24
CA GLU A 881 -1.76 -1.42 -2.88
C GLU A 881 -1.26 -2.87 -2.83
N ALA A 882 -1.90 -3.79 -3.55
CA ALA A 882 -1.43 -5.18 -3.63
C ALA A 882 -0.02 -5.28 -4.22
N LEU A 883 0.27 -4.52 -5.27
CA LEU A 883 1.61 -4.47 -5.89
C LEU A 883 2.64 -3.82 -4.97
N ARG A 884 2.31 -2.69 -4.33
CA ARG A 884 3.18 -2.02 -3.34
C ARG A 884 3.51 -2.94 -2.16
N TRP A 885 2.48 -3.58 -1.60
CA TRP A 885 2.61 -4.52 -0.49
C TRP A 885 3.55 -5.66 -0.89
N ARG A 886 3.35 -6.25 -2.07
CA ARG A 886 4.20 -7.34 -2.57
C ARG A 886 5.66 -6.92 -2.75
N ILE A 887 5.92 -5.75 -3.34
CA ILE A 887 7.27 -5.21 -3.53
C ILE A 887 7.95 -4.92 -2.18
N THR A 888 7.21 -4.41 -1.20
CA THR A 888 7.77 -3.94 0.08
C THR A 888 7.75 -5.03 1.16
N VAL A 889 6.54 -5.42 1.60
CA VAL A 889 6.30 -6.38 2.68
C VAL A 889 6.56 -7.80 2.21
N GLY A 890 6.14 -8.15 0.99
CA GLY A 890 6.39 -9.47 0.42
C GLY A 890 7.88 -9.79 0.31
N GLU A 891 8.68 -8.85 -0.20
CA GLU A 891 10.14 -9.03 -0.30
C GLU A 891 10.81 -9.11 1.08
N LEU A 892 10.35 -8.35 2.08
CA LEU A 892 10.79 -8.50 3.46
C LEU A 892 10.45 -9.88 4.02
N LEU A 893 9.26 -10.42 3.73
CA LEU A 893 8.88 -11.78 4.14
C LEU A 893 9.72 -12.86 3.48
N GLN A 894 10.12 -12.67 2.21
CA GLN A 894 11.07 -13.55 1.54
C GLN A 894 12.45 -13.51 2.22
N ALA A 895 12.88 -12.33 2.68
CA ALA A 895 14.12 -12.14 3.42
C ALA A 895 14.09 -12.81 4.78
N VAL A 896 13.11 -12.51 5.65
CA VAL A 896 13.02 -13.13 6.99
C VAL A 896 12.88 -14.65 6.89
N GLY A 897 12.16 -15.13 5.87
CA GLY A 897 11.96 -16.54 5.60
C GLY A 897 13.24 -17.31 5.24
N ARG A 898 14.37 -16.62 4.99
CA ARG A 898 15.67 -17.27 4.79
C ARG A 898 16.21 -17.92 6.05
N LEU A 899 15.84 -17.40 7.23
CA LEU A 899 16.20 -17.98 8.52
C LEU A 899 15.49 -19.32 8.77
N ARG A 900 14.32 -19.56 8.19
CA ARG A 900 13.50 -20.78 8.42
C ARG A 900 13.34 -21.12 9.93
N PRO A 901 12.89 -20.17 10.74
CA PRO A 901 12.96 -20.24 12.20
C PRO A 901 12.34 -21.53 12.78
N HIS A 902 11.25 -22.03 12.21
CA HIS A 902 10.59 -23.26 12.65
C HIS A 902 11.33 -24.56 12.34
N ARG A 903 12.44 -24.53 11.60
CA ARG A 903 13.30 -25.70 11.34
C ARG A 903 14.56 -25.74 12.20
N HIS A 904 14.82 -24.72 13.00
CA HIS A 904 15.96 -24.72 13.91
C HIS A 904 15.66 -25.56 15.15
N SER A 905 16.56 -26.51 15.48
CA SER A 905 16.57 -27.20 16.78
C SER A 905 17.31 -26.41 17.86
N GLU A 906 18.25 -25.56 17.46
CA GLU A 906 19.06 -24.72 18.34
C GLU A 906 18.52 -23.27 18.39
N PRO A 907 18.79 -22.49 19.45
CA PRO A 907 18.41 -21.08 19.53
C PRO A 907 18.91 -20.26 18.33
N CYS A 908 18.03 -19.46 17.74
CA CYS A 908 18.37 -18.55 16.65
C CYS A 908 17.69 -17.19 16.81
N TRP A 909 18.17 -16.18 16.09
CA TRP A 909 17.64 -14.82 16.21
C TRP A 909 17.46 -14.09 14.88
N LEU A 910 16.56 -13.11 14.87
CA LEU A 910 16.23 -12.28 13.73
C LEU A 910 16.20 -10.80 14.14
N ASP A 911 17.05 -9.98 13.52
CA ASP A 911 17.04 -8.52 13.63
C ASP A 911 16.46 -7.90 12.35
N ILE A 912 15.36 -7.15 12.48
CA ILE A 912 14.71 -6.45 11.36
C ILE A 912 14.94 -4.95 11.53
N LEU A 913 15.84 -4.37 10.76
CA LEU A 913 16.13 -2.94 10.76
C LEU A 913 15.24 -2.26 9.71
N CYS A 914 13.97 -2.04 10.04
CA CYS A 914 13.06 -1.19 9.27
C CYS A 914 11.80 -0.82 10.09
N ASP A 915 11.12 0.25 9.68
CA ASP A 915 9.90 0.72 10.36
C ASP A 915 8.61 0.01 9.92
N VAL A 916 8.71 -0.95 8.98
CA VAL A 916 7.54 -1.61 8.39
C VAL A 916 7.07 -2.75 9.29
N PRO A 917 5.81 -2.75 9.75
CA PRO A 917 5.28 -3.90 10.47
C PRO A 917 5.21 -5.10 9.51
N LEU A 918 5.52 -6.28 10.02
CA LEU A 918 5.47 -7.53 9.27
C LEU A 918 4.51 -8.51 9.94
N PRO A 919 3.89 -9.45 9.19
CA PRO A 919 3.10 -10.54 9.77
C PRO A 919 4.03 -11.59 10.39
N VAL A 920 4.85 -11.20 11.37
CA VAL A 920 5.74 -12.09 12.16
C VAL A 920 5.62 -11.71 13.63
N THR A 921 5.79 -12.69 14.51
CA THR A 921 5.74 -12.45 15.97
C THR A 921 7.02 -11.76 16.42
N VAL A 922 6.93 -10.51 16.89
CA VAL A 922 8.08 -9.74 17.37
C VAL A 922 8.22 -9.89 18.88
N HIS A 923 9.42 -10.12 19.40
CA HIS A 923 9.66 -10.24 20.84
C HIS A 923 10.10 -8.91 21.46
N GLU A 924 10.77 -8.07 20.68
CA GLU A 924 11.27 -6.76 21.12
C GLU A 924 11.17 -5.73 19.98
N VAL A 925 10.70 -4.52 20.30
CA VAL A 925 10.87 -3.35 19.42
C VAL A 925 11.84 -2.38 20.06
N ALA A 926 12.97 -2.14 19.40
CA ALA A 926 14.02 -1.22 19.85
C ALA A 926 14.13 0.00 18.94
N ARG A 927 14.60 1.14 19.46
CA ARG A 927 14.92 2.31 18.65
C ARG A 927 16.40 2.32 18.27
N TRP A 928 16.72 2.69 17.03
CA TRP A 928 18.09 2.74 16.54
C TRP A 928 19.03 3.50 17.45
N ASP A 929 18.67 4.70 17.92
CA ASP A 929 19.55 5.51 18.79
C ASP A 929 19.93 4.81 20.12
N GLY A 930 19.13 3.84 20.56
CA GLY A 930 19.40 3.02 21.75
C GLY A 930 20.21 1.76 21.49
N VAL A 931 20.37 1.34 20.23
CA VAL A 931 21.10 0.11 19.83
C VAL A 931 22.22 0.38 18.82
N ALA A 932 22.34 1.60 18.31
CA ALA A 932 23.34 2.02 17.35
C ALA A 932 24.74 1.77 17.94
N PRO A 933 25.57 0.93 17.30
CA PRO A 933 26.85 0.56 17.87
C PRO A 933 27.86 1.67 17.70
N GLY A 934 28.57 1.97 18.79
CA GLY A 934 29.73 2.85 18.77
C GLY A 934 31.00 2.13 18.32
N PRO A 935 32.17 2.75 18.55
CA PRO A 935 33.49 2.17 18.25
C PRO A 935 33.74 0.79 18.90
N THR A 936 32.97 0.42 19.93
CA THR A 936 33.02 -0.91 20.58
C THR A 936 32.73 -2.06 19.62
N ALA A 937 31.96 -1.83 18.55
CA ALA A 937 31.73 -2.84 17.53
C ALA A 937 32.99 -3.18 16.72
N ASP A 938 33.84 -2.19 16.43
CA ASP A 938 35.10 -2.41 15.73
C ASP A 938 36.06 -3.21 16.64
N MET A 939 36.10 -2.90 17.94
CA MET A 939 36.88 -3.65 18.93
C MET A 939 36.39 -5.11 19.07
N ALA A 940 35.07 -5.31 19.14
CA ALA A 940 34.48 -6.64 19.25
C ALA A 940 34.84 -7.54 18.05
N ALA A 941 34.96 -6.96 16.86
CA ALA A 941 35.38 -7.67 15.65
C ALA A 941 36.83 -8.18 15.70
N GLU A 942 37.67 -7.67 16.61
CA GLU A 942 39.03 -8.16 16.87
C GLU A 942 39.12 -9.08 18.11
N GLY A 943 38.02 -9.30 18.82
CA GLY A 943 37.94 -10.26 19.93
C GLY A 943 38.17 -9.69 21.32
N GLY A 944 38.42 -8.39 21.45
CA GLY A 944 38.62 -7.70 22.74
C GLY A 944 37.98 -6.32 22.76
N VAL A 945 37.22 -5.97 23.79
CA VAL A 945 36.62 -4.64 23.98
C VAL A 945 37.20 -4.01 25.24
N LEU A 946 37.92 -2.90 25.13
CA LEU A 946 38.51 -2.20 26.27
C LEU A 946 37.59 -1.11 26.79
N THR A 947 37.48 -0.93 28.12
CA THR A 947 36.66 0.14 28.72
C THR A 947 37.44 1.44 28.93
N ASN A 948 38.77 1.39 28.88
CA ASN A 948 39.64 2.56 28.99
C ASN A 948 39.88 3.20 27.62
N SER A 949 39.47 4.46 27.43
CA SER A 949 39.60 5.19 26.17
C SER A 949 41.04 5.29 25.65
N ARG A 950 42.02 5.49 26.53
CA ARG A 950 43.44 5.64 26.13
C ARG A 950 44.01 4.31 25.66
N ASP A 951 43.69 3.24 26.36
CA ASP A 951 44.15 1.89 26.00
C ASP A 951 43.45 1.41 24.73
N ALA A 952 42.16 1.71 24.54
CA ALA A 952 41.47 1.48 23.28
C ALA A 952 42.11 2.25 22.11
N GLY A 953 42.46 3.52 22.30
CA GLY A 953 43.17 4.33 21.31
C GLY A 953 44.50 3.70 20.88
N LEU A 954 45.29 3.20 21.83
CA LEU A 954 46.56 2.52 21.57
C LEU A 954 46.36 1.16 20.89
N ALA A 955 45.45 0.33 21.38
CA ALA A 955 45.27 -1.03 20.91
C ALA A 955 44.64 -1.13 19.51
N PHE A 956 43.80 -0.16 19.14
CA PHE A 956 43.03 -0.18 17.89
C PHE A 956 43.38 0.97 16.94
N GLY A 957 44.39 1.79 17.27
CA GLY A 957 44.77 2.96 16.48
C GLY A 957 43.62 3.98 16.30
N THR A 958 42.71 4.08 17.28
CA THR A 958 41.56 4.98 17.21
C THR A 958 41.97 6.42 17.51
N THR A 959 41.41 7.38 16.78
CA THR A 959 41.63 8.81 17.06
C THR A 959 41.06 9.21 18.43
N ASP A 960 41.60 10.27 19.05
CA ASP A 960 41.11 10.80 20.34
C ASP A 960 39.60 11.06 20.35
N TRP A 961 39.02 11.40 19.19
CA TRP A 961 37.57 11.59 19.04
C TRP A 961 36.80 10.26 19.01
N GLY A 962 37.36 9.22 18.39
CA GLY A 962 36.81 7.85 18.44
C GLY A 962 36.91 7.21 19.82
N ALA A 963 37.93 7.56 20.60
CA ALA A 963 38.11 7.07 21.97
C ALA A 963 37.11 7.64 22.99
N ARG A 964 36.45 8.78 22.70
CA ARG A 964 35.45 9.42 23.59
C ARG A 964 34.17 8.62 23.80
N GLY A 965 33.86 7.68 22.89
CA GLY A 965 32.71 6.77 23.01
C GLY A 965 33.00 5.45 23.74
N VAL A 966 34.26 5.24 24.14
CA VAL A 966 34.72 4.02 24.82
C VAL A 966 34.23 4.04 26.27
N GLY A 967 33.56 2.97 26.70
CA GLY A 967 33.01 2.84 28.06
C GLY A 967 31.59 3.40 28.26
N GLY A 968 31.01 4.11 27.28
CA GLY A 968 29.62 4.61 27.34
C GLY A 968 28.55 3.59 26.96
N PHE A 969 28.95 2.40 26.51
CA PHE A 969 28.07 1.33 26.04
C PHE A 969 27.79 0.33 27.18
N SER A 970 26.52 0.07 27.50
CA SER A 970 26.15 -0.95 28.49
C SER A 970 26.49 -2.33 27.95
N ILE A 971 27.27 -3.07 28.73
CA ILE A 971 27.58 -4.45 28.41
C ILE A 971 26.37 -5.37 28.53
N GLU A 972 25.39 -5.01 29.37
CA GLU A 972 24.14 -5.74 29.43
C GLU A 972 23.42 -5.70 28.09
N SER A 973 23.60 -4.63 27.30
CA SER A 973 23.12 -4.56 25.91
C SER A 973 23.86 -5.54 24.99
N LEU A 974 25.18 -5.67 25.12
CA LEU A 974 26.01 -6.64 24.38
C LEU A 974 25.63 -8.09 24.72
N ILE A 975 25.32 -8.36 26.00
CA ILE A 975 24.98 -9.70 26.52
C ILE A 975 23.51 -10.06 26.23
N ARG A 976 22.56 -9.14 26.41
CA ARG A 976 21.13 -9.34 26.09
C ARG A 976 20.92 -9.64 24.61
N ASP A 977 21.75 -9.04 23.77
CA ASP A 977 21.78 -9.23 22.33
C ASP A 977 22.44 -10.55 21.92
N SER A 978 23.31 -11.07 22.76
CA SER A 978 24.01 -12.31 22.54
C SER A 978 23.05 -13.48 22.76
N THR A 979 23.07 -14.47 21.88
CA THR A 979 22.33 -15.72 22.07
C THR A 979 22.66 -16.31 23.44
N ASP A 980 21.79 -17.17 23.99
CA ASP A 980 22.06 -17.93 25.23
C ASP A 980 23.39 -18.74 25.20
N SER A 981 24.08 -18.77 24.05
CA SER A 981 25.36 -19.38 23.78
C SER A 981 26.57 -18.44 23.70
N SER A 982 26.45 -17.11 23.83
CA SER A 982 27.61 -16.23 23.59
C SER A 982 28.61 -16.22 24.77
N PRO A 983 29.89 -16.57 24.53
CA PRO A 983 30.90 -16.75 25.57
C PRO A 983 31.63 -15.45 25.92
N VAL A 984 30.97 -14.28 25.90
CA VAL A 984 31.60 -12.99 26.22
C VAL A 984 32.06 -13.01 27.68
N ARG A 985 33.35 -12.80 27.94
CA ARG A 985 33.93 -12.85 29.30
C ARG A 985 34.46 -11.50 29.71
N LYS A 986 34.14 -11.06 30.92
CA LYS A 986 34.79 -9.89 31.50
C LYS A 986 36.22 -10.23 31.88
N PHE A 987 37.14 -9.31 31.67
CA PHE A 987 38.50 -9.41 32.17
C PHE A 987 38.95 -8.10 32.81
N THR A 988 39.91 -8.22 33.72
CA THR A 988 40.59 -7.12 34.38
C THR A 988 42.08 -7.23 34.08
N TYR A 989 42.71 -6.12 33.69
CA TYR A 989 44.13 -6.07 33.36
C TYR A 989 44.81 -4.86 33.99
N GLN A 990 46.12 -4.95 34.16
CA GLN A 990 46.97 -3.86 34.63
C GLN A 990 48.28 -3.87 33.85
N LYS A 991 48.64 -2.74 33.23
CA LYS A 991 49.93 -2.57 32.53
C LYS A 991 51.08 -2.52 33.53
N ALA A 992 52.26 -3.00 33.13
CA ALA A 992 53.46 -2.92 33.95
C ALA A 992 53.96 -1.47 34.08
N GLY A 993 54.44 -1.09 35.27
CA GLY A 993 55.09 0.20 35.53
C GLY A 993 54.46 1.04 36.66
N PRO A 994 55.18 2.06 37.17
CA PRO A 994 54.71 2.87 38.29
C PRO A 994 53.45 3.67 37.93
N GLY A 995 52.43 3.64 38.81
CA GLY A 995 51.21 4.44 38.66
C GLY A 995 50.16 3.91 37.66
N GLN A 996 50.36 2.72 37.07
CA GLN A 996 49.37 2.10 36.17
C GLN A 996 48.16 1.58 36.96
N LYS A 997 46.95 1.94 36.51
CA LYS A 997 45.68 1.56 37.15
C LYS A 997 45.15 0.24 36.59
N ARG A 998 44.41 -0.52 37.41
CA ARG A 998 43.58 -1.65 36.94
C ARG A 998 42.47 -1.13 36.02
N CYS A 999 42.32 -1.78 34.88
CA CYS A 999 41.32 -1.48 33.86
C CYS A 999 40.55 -2.76 33.50
N THR A 1000 39.39 -2.62 32.87
CA THR A 1000 38.54 -3.75 32.52
C THR A 1000 38.30 -3.83 31.02
N GLY A 1001 37.86 -4.99 30.56
CA GLY A 1001 37.47 -5.23 29.18
C GLY A 1001 36.61 -6.49 29.05
N TRP A 1002 36.26 -6.80 27.81
CA TRP A 1002 35.45 -7.94 27.43
C TRP A 1002 36.13 -8.74 26.34
N TYR A 1003 36.17 -10.04 26.54
CA TYR A 1003 36.87 -10.99 25.69
C TYR A 1003 35.84 -11.84 24.95
N LEU A 1004 36.00 -11.94 23.63
CA LEU A 1004 35.15 -12.71 22.74
C LEU A 1004 35.94 -13.91 22.20
N PRO A 1005 35.92 -15.07 22.88
CA PRO A 1005 36.75 -16.22 22.53
C PRO A 1005 36.39 -16.85 21.17
N GLY A 1006 35.19 -16.58 20.63
CA GLY A 1006 34.80 -17.03 19.28
C GLY A 1006 35.53 -16.28 18.16
N ILE A 1007 36.05 -15.08 18.44
CA ILE A 1007 36.86 -14.27 17.50
C ILE A 1007 38.35 -14.42 17.78
N LEU A 1008 38.74 -14.38 19.06
CA LEU A 1008 40.12 -14.57 19.50
C LEU A 1008 40.22 -15.93 20.22
N PRO A 1009 40.41 -17.05 19.51
CA PRO A 1009 40.54 -18.37 20.14
C PRO A 1009 41.88 -18.51 20.87
N GLY A 1010 41.95 -19.42 21.85
CA GLY A 1010 43.18 -19.71 22.61
C GLY A 1010 43.17 -19.24 24.06
N GLY A 1011 42.05 -18.72 24.56
CA GLY A 1011 41.82 -18.48 25.99
C GLY A 1011 42.64 -17.32 26.58
N VAL A 1012 42.89 -17.39 27.89
CA VAL A 1012 43.66 -16.36 28.62
C VAL A 1012 45.07 -16.13 28.03
N PRO A 1013 45.82 -17.16 27.60
CA PRO A 1013 47.12 -16.97 26.95
C PRO A 1013 47.05 -16.13 25.67
N ALA A 1014 46.11 -16.45 24.76
CA ALA A 1014 45.95 -15.69 23.52
C ALA A 1014 45.52 -14.23 23.79
N LEU A 1015 44.62 -14.03 24.74
CA LEU A 1015 44.23 -12.68 25.19
C LEU A 1015 45.41 -11.90 25.77
N ARG A 1016 46.28 -12.55 26.56
CA ARG A 1016 47.48 -11.92 27.11
C ARG A 1016 48.42 -11.47 26.00
N VAL A 1017 48.75 -12.36 25.06
CA VAL A 1017 49.61 -12.04 23.91
C VAL A 1017 49.01 -10.87 23.12
N TRP A 1018 47.72 -10.95 22.81
CA TRP A 1018 47.01 -9.91 22.07
C TRP A 1018 47.06 -8.54 22.77
N LEU A 1019 46.90 -8.51 24.10
CA LEU A 1019 47.00 -7.27 24.89
C LEU A 1019 48.43 -6.76 24.99
N GLU A 1020 49.41 -7.64 25.23
CA GLU A 1020 50.81 -7.27 25.44
C GLU A 1020 51.46 -6.73 24.16
N GLU A 1021 51.12 -7.28 22.99
CA GLU A 1021 51.54 -6.76 21.69
C GLU A 1021 51.04 -5.34 21.42
N ARG A 1022 49.85 -4.99 21.94
CA ARG A 1022 49.15 -3.73 21.66
C ARG A 1022 49.36 -2.65 22.72
N LEU A 1023 49.49 -3.04 23.99
CA LEU A 1023 49.55 -2.14 25.14
C LEU A 1023 50.90 -2.17 25.87
N GLY A 1024 51.77 -3.13 25.53
CA GLY A 1024 52.99 -3.43 26.26
C GLY A 1024 52.78 -4.42 27.42
N PRO A 1025 53.85 -4.79 28.14
CA PRO A 1025 53.83 -5.84 29.16
C PRO A 1025 52.75 -5.63 30.25
N LEU A 1026 52.06 -6.70 30.63
CA LEU A 1026 51.01 -6.66 31.66
C LEU A 1026 51.53 -7.18 33.02
N ALA A 1027 51.28 -6.42 34.09
CA ALA A 1027 51.53 -6.85 35.47
C ALA A 1027 50.51 -7.88 35.97
N SER A 1028 49.25 -7.78 35.54
CA SER A 1028 48.20 -8.75 35.88
C SER A 1028 47.14 -8.83 34.77
N LEU A 1029 46.61 -10.03 34.54
CA LEU A 1029 45.43 -10.29 33.70
C LEU A 1029 44.57 -11.35 34.40
N GLU A 1030 43.34 -11.01 34.73
CA GLU A 1030 42.36 -11.88 35.36
C GLU A 1030 41.11 -11.92 34.47
N VAL A 1031 40.68 -13.10 34.03
CA VAL A 1031 39.44 -13.27 33.26
C VAL A 1031 38.39 -13.91 34.18
N GLU A 1032 37.19 -13.32 34.24
CA GLU A 1032 36.09 -13.88 35.03
C GLU A 1032 35.80 -15.32 34.56
N ARG A 1033 35.80 -16.25 35.52
CA ARG A 1033 35.45 -17.66 35.26
C ARG A 1033 33.96 -17.73 34.93
N MET A 1034 33.60 -18.55 33.94
CA MET A 1034 32.18 -18.89 33.75
C MET A 1034 31.64 -19.49 35.07
N PRO A 1035 30.39 -19.19 35.47
CA PRO A 1035 29.70 -20.07 36.39
C PRO A 1035 29.71 -21.47 35.78
N SER A 1036 30.37 -22.41 36.46
CA SER A 1036 30.64 -23.74 35.93
C SER A 1036 29.35 -24.47 35.53
N ARG A 1037 29.53 -25.51 34.71
CA ARG A 1037 28.53 -26.50 34.26
C ARG A 1037 27.52 -26.91 35.35
N ALA A 1038 27.88 -26.86 36.63
CA ALA A 1038 27.02 -27.15 37.77
C ALA A 1038 25.82 -26.19 37.93
N THR A 1039 25.97 -24.91 37.62
CA THR A 1039 24.90 -23.89 37.77
C THR A 1039 23.88 -23.99 36.63
N PHE A 1040 24.34 -24.18 35.39
CA PHE A 1040 23.46 -24.41 34.23
C PHE A 1040 22.79 -25.78 34.27
N ALA A 1041 23.50 -26.83 34.70
CA ALA A 1041 22.88 -28.13 34.92
C ALA A 1041 21.89 -28.12 36.10
N ARG A 1042 22.02 -27.24 37.10
CA ARG A 1042 21.02 -27.07 38.16
C ARG A 1042 19.75 -26.41 37.64
N ILE A 1043 19.87 -25.31 36.90
CA ILE A 1043 18.75 -24.60 36.24
C ILE A 1043 18.08 -25.50 35.18
N GLY A 1044 18.88 -26.24 34.43
CA GLY A 1044 18.42 -27.25 33.48
C GLY A 1044 17.72 -28.43 34.16
N ARG A 1045 18.20 -28.94 35.30
CA ARG A 1045 17.53 -30.00 36.06
C ARG A 1045 16.22 -29.55 36.73
N GLU A 1046 16.15 -28.31 37.18
CA GLU A 1046 14.91 -27.70 37.71
C GLU A 1046 13.86 -27.50 36.60
N THR A 1047 14.29 -27.21 35.37
CA THR A 1047 13.41 -27.06 34.20
C THR A 1047 13.04 -28.41 33.55
N VAL A 1048 13.97 -29.36 33.47
CA VAL A 1048 13.77 -30.75 32.97
C VAL A 1048 12.91 -31.57 33.93
N GLY A 1049 12.87 -31.23 35.22
CA GLY A 1049 11.90 -31.77 36.17
C GLY A 1049 10.43 -31.56 35.75
N ARG A 1050 10.16 -30.61 34.85
CA ARG A 1050 8.82 -30.31 34.31
C ARG A 1050 8.55 -30.89 32.92
N LEU A 1051 9.55 -31.41 32.20
CA LEU A 1051 9.40 -31.93 30.83
C LEU A 1051 10.15 -33.27 30.69
N LYS A 1052 9.46 -34.35 31.05
CA LYS A 1052 9.89 -35.73 30.77
C LYS A 1052 9.16 -36.25 29.53
N SER A 1053 9.76 -36.15 28.35
CA SER A 1053 9.75 -37.22 27.33
C SER A 1053 10.66 -36.91 26.12
N ALA A 1054 11.38 -37.95 25.69
CA ALA A 1054 12.02 -38.18 24.38
C ALA A 1054 13.34 -37.45 24.01
N THR A 1055 14.46 -38.04 24.46
CA THR A 1055 15.65 -38.49 23.70
C THR A 1055 16.08 -37.79 22.40
N ALA A 1056 17.20 -37.05 22.46
CA ALA A 1056 18.35 -37.13 21.54
C ALA A 1056 19.50 -36.22 22.04
N PHE A 1057 20.66 -36.78 22.34
CA PHE A 1057 21.88 -36.00 22.62
C PHE A 1057 22.56 -35.66 21.28
N SER A 1058 22.87 -34.37 21.05
CA SER A 1058 23.49 -33.85 19.82
C SER A 1058 25.04 -33.89 19.88
N PRO A 1059 25.74 -34.26 18.78
CA PRO A 1059 27.20 -34.21 18.67
C PRO A 1059 27.83 -32.83 18.91
N ALA A 1060 27.04 -31.74 18.78
CA ALA A 1060 27.51 -30.38 19.06
C ALA A 1060 27.81 -30.16 20.55
N LEU A 1061 27.05 -30.80 21.46
CA LEU A 1061 27.33 -30.76 22.89
C LEU A 1061 28.58 -31.57 23.26
N GLU A 1062 28.92 -32.61 22.48
CA GLU A 1062 30.17 -33.36 22.65
C GLU A 1062 31.38 -32.57 22.14
N ALA A 1063 31.26 -31.84 21.03
CA ALA A 1063 32.34 -30.98 20.53
C ALA A 1063 32.61 -29.78 21.46
N ILE A 1064 31.56 -29.21 22.05
CA ILE A 1064 31.69 -28.14 23.04
C ILE A 1064 32.24 -28.70 24.37
N ALA A 1065 31.82 -29.89 24.80
CA ALA A 1065 32.38 -30.56 25.97
C ALA A 1065 33.88 -30.88 25.79
N ALA A 1066 34.27 -31.40 24.62
CA ALA A 1066 35.68 -31.66 24.30
C ALA A 1066 36.53 -30.38 24.27
N PHE A 1067 35.97 -29.27 23.77
CA PHE A 1067 36.63 -27.95 23.81
C PHE A 1067 36.83 -27.43 25.25
N PHE A 1068 35.93 -27.73 26.18
CA PHE A 1068 36.08 -27.34 27.58
C PHE A 1068 36.97 -28.30 28.38
N ASP A 1069 36.96 -29.60 28.07
CA ASP A 1069 37.86 -30.58 28.69
C ASP A 1069 39.33 -30.29 28.33
N ASP A 1070 39.59 -29.80 27.10
CA ASP A 1070 40.93 -29.37 26.67
C ASP A 1070 41.40 -28.09 27.41
N ILE A 1071 40.47 -27.24 27.87
CA ILE A 1071 40.80 -26.05 28.67
C ILE A 1071 41.07 -26.42 30.14
N GLU A 1072 40.34 -27.39 30.70
CA GLU A 1072 40.58 -27.87 32.08
C GLU A 1072 41.90 -28.67 32.21
N GLN A 1073 42.26 -29.47 31.21
CA GLN A 1073 43.54 -30.20 31.22
C GLN A 1073 44.77 -29.26 31.14
N ASN A 1074 44.61 -28.08 30.53
CA ASN A 1074 45.66 -27.07 30.40
C ASN A 1074 45.74 -26.06 31.57
N THR A 1075 44.89 -26.18 32.60
CA THR A 1075 44.89 -25.27 33.77
C THR A 1075 45.41 -25.89 35.08
N VAL A 1076 45.83 -27.17 35.09
CA VAL A 1076 46.26 -27.87 36.33
C VAL A 1076 47.80 -27.98 36.51
N LYS A 1077 48.62 -27.29 35.71
CA LYS A 1077 50.07 -27.24 35.95
C LYS A 1077 50.64 -25.82 35.90
N ALA A 1078 50.41 -25.07 36.97
CA ALA A 1078 51.32 -24.03 37.43
C ALA A 1078 50.93 -23.64 38.86
N ASP A 1079 51.67 -24.16 39.84
CA ASP A 1079 51.95 -23.47 41.11
C ASP A 1079 53.06 -24.21 41.87
N PRO A 1080 53.98 -23.53 42.58
CA PRO A 1080 54.49 -22.17 42.40
C PRO A 1080 55.82 -22.12 41.60
#